data_AF-A0A7G8WLG9-F1
#
_entry.id   AF-A0A7G8WLG9-F1
#
_cell.length_a   1.000
_cell.length_b   1.000
_cell.length_c   1.000
_cell.angle_alpha   90.00
_cell.angle_beta   90.00
_cell.angle_gamma   90.00
#
_symmetry.space_group_name_H-M   'P 1'
#
loop_
_entity.id
_entity.type
_entity.pdbx_description
1 polymer ?
#
loop_
_entity_poly.entity_id
_entity_poly.type
_entity_poly.pdbx_seq_one_letter_code
_entity_poly.pdbx_strand_id
1 'polypeptide(L)'
;MPSTLDWLRARDDAALVTLLRARPDLTVPAPTDLSVLARRLDSPPSVWRALETLDRFAVQVLECVVLLGENRHQVTPSEVSSFLGRDAPVKQVKRVFGDLESLALIRGGDAVRPSGAVPAAMGEFPGGFGPGGRLTDDQVAKAVARTTEEGRALLARLAQGRPKGSVGTSGPLVALVGSLVEAGLLLQMEPGTVVLPREVGLALREGQPLGPVSVSTPPVTLSRKGRETVDGTAAGQAVAAVAITHRLLDVLGQLPAPVLKSGGMGVREMRRLAKELDLDPALIALHLEILAASGLISTSEPRARTALNSWTPTKSADDFADEDDETAWAHLAATWLELRRDPARTGQRDAAGKVLAALSAELTWVRGPVDRRFVLGALAELPPGTGLDPASLSTRLAWAAPLRNPERRDPMAATVIVEATALGIVAFDALSTAGRSILSGDQEGAANALRGALPEPVDKVMVQADLTVVAPGRLQPELAARLAVAADVESAGSATVYRVTPDSLRRAFDGGASTADLHSLFEKHSLTGVPQALTYLIDDVARRHGVLRVGAAASYLRSEDPALIDQAIAQATASGMSVRRLAPTVAISTSRLEDLLAPLRLAGLVPAAENNAGAVIDLRAAPQRTTTAVLTPARRREPPLPSDEQLAGLVQRMRSADGNVDAANSQSPQENLAVLRQAVDHHQAVWIGYVDSEGGTTRRMIEPVAVSGGSVAAFDRLRETMRTFALHRITGVQAVPPGGNGATRPGAD
;
A
#
# COMPACT_ATOMS: atom_id res chain seq x y z
N MET A 1 21.37 -4.08 34.58
CA MET A 1 21.50 -5.13 33.54
C MET A 1 22.77 -4.83 32.75
N PRO A 2 23.34 -5.80 32.01
CA PRO A 2 24.11 -5.45 30.81
C PRO A 2 23.30 -4.45 29.97
N SER A 3 23.98 -3.50 29.34
CA SER A 3 23.32 -2.55 28.42
C SER A 3 22.74 -3.30 27.22
N THR A 4 21.88 -2.63 26.45
CA THR A 4 21.38 -3.18 25.18
C THR A 4 22.51 -3.52 24.22
N LEU A 5 23.60 -2.72 24.23
CA LEU A 5 24.82 -2.98 23.47
C LEU A 5 25.52 -4.24 23.96
N ASP A 6 25.73 -4.41 25.26
CA ASP A 6 26.38 -5.61 25.83
C ASP A 6 25.58 -6.89 25.51
N TRP A 7 24.25 -6.81 25.57
CA TRP A 7 23.37 -7.92 25.19
C TRP A 7 23.47 -8.27 23.69
N LEU A 8 23.57 -7.27 22.81
CA LEU A 8 23.84 -7.50 21.37
C LEU A 8 25.22 -8.09 21.13
N ARG A 9 26.25 -7.59 21.82
CA ARG A 9 27.64 -8.09 21.71
C ARG A 9 27.74 -9.56 22.10
N ALA A 10 26.98 -9.99 23.12
CA ALA A 10 26.93 -11.37 23.62
C ALA A 10 26.06 -12.34 22.79
N ARG A 11 25.31 -11.89 21.78
CA ARG A 11 24.62 -12.76 20.81
C ARG A 11 25.62 -13.32 19.80
N ASP A 12 25.27 -14.40 19.12
CA ASP A 12 25.94 -14.82 17.89
C ASP A 12 25.32 -14.11 16.67
N ASP A 13 25.95 -14.26 15.50
CA ASP A 13 25.50 -13.56 14.29
C ASP A 13 24.19 -14.15 13.72
N ALA A 14 23.90 -15.44 13.98
CA ALA A 14 22.64 -16.07 13.60
C ALA A 14 21.44 -15.51 14.38
N ALA A 15 21.62 -15.24 15.67
CA ALA A 15 20.63 -14.57 16.51
C ALA A 15 20.45 -13.10 16.11
N LEU A 16 21.51 -12.40 15.69
CA LEU A 16 21.41 -11.03 15.16
C LEU A 16 20.68 -10.99 13.81
N VAL A 17 20.94 -11.92 12.89
CA VAL A 17 20.17 -12.07 11.63
C VAL A 17 18.70 -12.36 11.94
N THR A 18 18.43 -13.26 12.88
CA THR A 18 17.05 -13.61 13.30
C THR A 18 16.32 -12.41 13.87
N LEU A 19 16.97 -11.61 14.74
CA LEU A 19 16.43 -10.36 15.26
C LEU A 19 16.10 -9.36 14.15
N LEU A 20 17.01 -9.14 13.20
CA LEU A 20 16.78 -8.19 12.09
C LEU A 20 15.69 -8.68 11.13
N ARG A 21 15.56 -10.00 10.91
CA ARG A 21 14.46 -10.60 10.12
C ARG A 21 13.11 -10.40 10.82
N ALA A 22 13.05 -10.60 12.14
CA ALA A 22 11.86 -10.38 12.96
C ALA A 22 11.53 -8.88 13.17
N ARG A 23 12.52 -8.00 12.97
CA ARG A 23 12.40 -6.54 13.12
C ARG A 23 12.93 -5.77 11.90
N PRO A 24 12.26 -5.85 10.73
CA PRO A 24 12.70 -5.16 9.52
C PRO A 24 12.83 -3.64 9.68
N ASP A 25 12.06 -3.06 10.61
CA ASP A 25 12.09 -1.63 10.90
C ASP A 25 13.43 -1.13 11.48
N LEU A 26 14.27 -2.04 11.98
CA LEU A 26 15.65 -1.74 12.40
C LEU A 26 16.62 -1.62 11.21
N THR A 27 16.25 -2.13 10.03
CA THR A 27 17.13 -2.21 8.84
C THR A 27 17.05 -0.99 7.92
N VAL A 28 16.08 -0.09 8.11
CA VAL A 28 15.84 1.05 7.22
C VAL A 28 15.91 2.40 7.98
N PRO A 29 16.90 3.27 7.69
CA PRO A 29 18.11 3.03 6.88
C PRO A 29 19.08 2.08 7.59
N ALA A 30 19.95 1.36 6.89
CA ALA A 30 20.82 0.36 7.50
C ALA A 30 21.64 0.92 8.70
N PRO A 31 21.68 0.22 9.86
CA PRO A 31 22.52 0.61 10.99
C PRO A 31 24.02 0.47 10.65
N THR A 32 24.84 1.39 11.18
CA THR A 32 26.30 1.40 10.93
C THR A 32 27.09 0.47 11.84
N ASP A 33 26.56 0.20 13.04
CA ASP A 33 27.23 -0.49 14.14
C ASP A 33 26.20 -0.98 15.17
N LEU A 34 26.64 -1.82 16.12
CA LEU A 34 25.77 -2.37 17.17
C LEU A 34 25.25 -1.30 18.15
N SER A 35 25.92 -0.15 18.29
CA SER A 35 25.47 0.96 19.16
C SER A 35 24.30 1.74 18.53
N VAL A 36 24.28 1.89 17.21
CA VAL A 36 23.11 2.40 16.46
C VAL A 36 21.95 1.40 16.54
N LEU A 37 22.22 0.10 16.40
CA LEU A 37 21.19 -0.93 16.55
C LEU A 37 20.57 -0.92 17.95
N ALA A 38 21.40 -0.85 19.01
CA ALA A 38 20.95 -0.76 20.39
C ALA A 38 19.99 0.42 20.64
N ARG A 39 20.36 1.63 20.18
CA ARG A 39 19.51 2.83 20.32
C ARG A 39 18.18 2.73 19.58
N ARG A 40 18.14 2.02 18.45
CA ARG A 40 16.89 1.79 17.69
C ARG A 40 16.00 0.76 18.37
N LEU A 41 16.57 -0.31 18.91
CA LEU A 41 15.85 -1.34 19.67
C LEU A 41 15.11 -0.74 20.87
N ASP A 42 15.76 0.17 21.59
CA ASP A 42 15.18 0.89 22.72
C ASP A 42 14.39 2.16 22.31
N SER A 43 14.15 2.39 21.02
CA SER A 43 13.33 3.53 20.58
C SER A 43 11.83 3.20 20.68
N PRO A 44 10.99 4.06 21.31
CA PRO A 44 9.56 3.77 21.48
C PRO A 44 8.80 3.42 20.19
N PRO A 45 9.03 4.07 19.03
CA PRO A 45 8.35 3.71 17.78
C PRO A 45 8.70 2.30 17.28
N SER A 46 9.93 1.85 17.53
CA SER A 46 10.39 0.51 17.10
C SER A 46 9.87 -0.58 18.04
N VAL A 47 9.88 -0.31 19.35
CA VAL A 47 9.22 -1.19 20.34
C VAL A 47 7.72 -1.31 20.04
N TRP A 48 7.03 -0.20 19.76
CA TRP A 48 5.60 -0.23 19.43
C TRP A 48 5.29 -1.10 18.20
N ARG A 49 6.12 -1.07 17.15
CA ARG A 49 5.95 -1.97 15.99
C ARG A 49 6.05 -3.44 16.36
N ALA A 50 6.97 -3.80 17.25
CA ALA A 50 7.10 -5.18 17.74
C ALA A 50 5.95 -5.59 18.66
N LEU A 51 5.39 -4.66 19.44
CA LEU A 51 4.18 -4.89 20.23
C LEU A 51 2.95 -5.12 19.33
N GLU A 52 2.83 -4.40 18.21
CA GLU A 52 1.74 -4.59 17.23
C GLU A 52 1.76 -5.96 16.53
N THR A 53 2.87 -6.70 16.57
CA THR A 53 2.98 -8.07 16.01
C THR A 53 2.72 -9.19 17.02
N LEU A 54 2.49 -8.87 18.30
CA LEU A 54 2.21 -9.86 19.33
C LEU A 54 0.73 -10.28 19.32
N ASP A 55 0.47 -11.57 19.51
CA ASP A 55 -0.89 -12.05 19.78
C ASP A 55 -1.33 -11.77 21.22
N ARG A 56 -2.61 -12.06 21.52
CA ARG A 56 -3.20 -11.82 22.84
C ARG A 56 -2.46 -12.49 23.99
N PHE A 57 -1.97 -13.73 23.80
CA PHE A 57 -1.25 -14.43 24.84
C PHE A 57 0.16 -13.86 25.04
N ALA A 58 0.85 -13.53 23.95
CA ALA A 58 2.16 -12.89 24.01
C ALA A 58 2.12 -11.50 24.67
N VAL A 59 1.06 -10.72 24.44
CA VAL A 59 0.83 -9.46 25.17
C VAL A 59 0.57 -9.73 26.66
N GLN A 60 -0.31 -10.66 27.03
CA GLN A 60 -0.58 -10.97 28.45
C GLN A 60 0.69 -11.45 29.19
N VAL A 61 1.50 -12.30 28.55
CA VAL A 61 2.79 -12.75 29.11
C VAL A 61 3.77 -11.58 29.29
N LEU A 62 3.83 -10.64 28.33
CA LEU A 62 4.69 -9.46 28.44
C LEU A 62 4.19 -8.49 29.53
N GLU A 63 2.88 -8.31 29.68
CA GLU A 63 2.26 -7.55 30.78
C GLU A 63 2.66 -8.15 32.13
N CYS A 64 2.61 -9.48 32.29
CA CYS A 64 3.11 -10.16 33.49
C CYS A 64 4.59 -9.91 33.75
N VAL A 65 5.45 -9.98 32.72
CA VAL A 65 6.89 -9.71 32.84
C VAL A 65 7.16 -8.25 33.26
N VAL A 66 6.35 -7.29 32.81
CA VAL A 66 6.45 -5.88 33.25
C VAL A 66 5.97 -5.71 34.69
N LEU A 67 4.81 -6.29 35.06
CA LEU A 67 4.20 -6.16 36.39
C LEU A 67 5.01 -6.86 37.49
N LEU A 68 5.52 -8.07 37.22
CA LEU A 68 6.35 -8.83 38.15
C LEU A 68 7.82 -8.37 38.14
N GLY A 69 8.28 -7.76 37.04
CA GLY A 69 9.66 -7.28 36.84
C GLY A 69 9.99 -5.94 37.53
N GLU A 70 9.04 -5.37 38.29
CA GLU A 70 9.27 -4.16 39.09
C GLU A 70 10.46 -4.30 40.04
N ASN A 71 11.01 -3.16 40.47
CA ASN A 71 12.20 -3.08 41.32
C ASN A 71 13.43 -3.85 40.78
N ARG A 72 13.47 -4.11 39.46
CA ARG A 72 14.51 -4.91 38.78
C ARG A 72 14.50 -6.38 39.20
N HIS A 73 13.35 -6.97 39.54
CA HIS A 73 13.24 -8.43 39.64
C HIS A 73 13.58 -9.11 38.30
N GLN A 74 13.93 -10.41 38.30
CA GLN A 74 14.01 -11.23 37.08
C GLN A 74 12.86 -12.22 37.11
N VAL A 75 12.05 -12.24 36.06
CA VAL A 75 10.81 -13.01 36.00
C VAL A 75 11.05 -14.34 35.29
N THR A 76 10.60 -15.43 35.89
CA THR A 76 10.68 -16.78 35.34
C THR A 76 9.37 -17.19 34.66
N PRO A 77 9.38 -18.18 33.73
CA PRO A 77 8.16 -18.74 33.16
C PRO A 77 7.19 -19.32 34.20
N SER A 78 7.72 -19.81 35.33
CA SER A 78 6.94 -20.37 36.44
C SER A 78 6.15 -19.29 37.18
N GLU A 79 6.75 -18.12 37.46
CA GLU A 79 6.05 -17.00 38.11
C GLU A 79 4.93 -16.44 37.23
N VAL A 80 5.17 -16.27 35.92
CA VAL A 80 4.13 -15.84 34.98
C VAL A 80 3.00 -16.86 34.89
N SER A 81 3.31 -18.16 34.85
CA SER A 81 2.32 -19.23 34.86
C SER A 81 1.50 -19.25 36.16
N SER A 82 2.14 -19.04 37.32
CA SER A 82 1.44 -18.90 38.60
C SER A 82 0.54 -17.66 38.66
N PHE A 83 0.97 -16.54 38.07
CA PHE A 83 0.19 -15.30 38.04
C PHE A 83 -1.01 -15.37 37.08
N LEU A 84 -0.83 -15.92 35.87
CA LEU A 84 -1.91 -16.11 34.89
C LEU A 84 -2.86 -17.26 35.24
N GLY A 85 -2.44 -18.18 36.11
CA GLY A 85 -3.22 -19.33 36.54
C GLY A 85 -3.10 -20.55 35.60
N ARG A 86 -3.92 -21.56 35.90
CA ARG A 86 -3.84 -22.92 35.29
C ARG A 86 -3.89 -22.94 33.75
N ASP A 87 -4.55 -21.94 33.15
CA ASP A 87 -4.80 -21.87 31.71
C ASP A 87 -3.57 -21.33 30.94
N ALA A 88 -2.50 -20.93 31.65
CA ALA A 88 -1.19 -20.53 31.10
C ALA A 88 -0.06 -21.52 31.50
N PRO A 89 -0.02 -22.75 30.95
CA PRO A 89 1.01 -23.72 31.31
C PRO A 89 2.44 -23.24 31.01
N VAL A 90 3.37 -23.45 31.95
CA VAL A 90 4.79 -23.04 31.91
C VAL A 90 5.47 -23.30 30.57
N LYS A 91 5.16 -24.43 29.90
CA LYS A 91 5.73 -24.77 28.58
C LYS A 91 5.34 -23.75 27.48
N GLN A 92 4.12 -23.25 27.48
CA GLN A 92 3.67 -22.23 26.52
C GLN A 92 4.27 -20.86 26.88
N VAL A 93 4.35 -20.52 28.17
CA VAL A 93 5.04 -19.30 28.64
C VAL A 93 6.52 -19.31 28.21
N LYS A 94 7.22 -20.45 28.36
CA LYS A 94 8.63 -20.58 27.92
C LYS A 94 8.80 -20.45 26.41
N ARG A 95 7.83 -20.93 25.61
CA ARG A 95 7.80 -20.67 24.15
C ARG A 95 7.70 -19.17 23.87
N VAL A 96 6.70 -18.51 24.46
CA VAL A 96 6.48 -17.07 24.30
C VAL A 96 7.68 -16.24 24.78
N PHE A 97 8.41 -16.68 25.81
CA PHE A 97 9.66 -16.03 26.20
C PHE A 97 10.70 -16.07 25.06
N GLY A 98 10.85 -17.20 24.37
CA GLY A 98 11.69 -17.31 23.18
C GLY A 98 11.25 -16.36 22.06
N ASP A 99 9.95 -16.29 21.79
CA ASP A 99 9.38 -15.40 20.76
C ASP A 99 9.63 -13.91 21.12
N LEU A 100 9.35 -13.50 22.36
CA LEU A 100 9.60 -12.14 22.88
C LEU A 100 11.09 -11.78 22.94
N GLU A 101 11.98 -12.73 23.24
CA GLU A 101 13.44 -12.51 23.23
C GLU A 101 14.00 -12.44 21.80
N SER A 102 13.40 -13.14 20.83
CA SER A 102 13.73 -12.99 19.40
C SER A 102 13.38 -11.59 18.86
N LEU A 103 12.34 -10.96 19.40
CA LEU A 103 11.95 -9.58 19.14
C LEU A 103 12.71 -8.55 20.01
N ALA A 104 13.60 -9.01 20.90
CA ALA A 104 14.32 -8.21 21.90
C ALA A 104 13.40 -7.37 22.81
N LEU A 105 12.16 -7.81 23.07
CA LEU A 105 11.22 -7.19 24.01
C LEU A 105 11.51 -7.59 25.45
N ILE A 106 12.08 -8.78 25.65
CA ILE A 106 12.60 -9.25 26.93
C ILE A 106 14.04 -9.77 26.76
N ARG A 107 14.80 -9.84 27.85
CA ARG A 107 16.21 -10.28 27.84
C ARG A 107 16.54 -11.06 29.11
N GLY A 108 17.20 -12.21 28.97
CA GLY A 108 17.80 -12.93 30.10
C GLY A 108 17.82 -14.47 30.04
N GLY A 109 17.30 -15.09 28.98
CA GLY A 109 17.21 -16.55 28.90
C GLY A 109 16.14 -17.10 29.86
N ASP A 110 16.52 -17.98 30.79
CA ASP A 110 15.57 -18.65 31.69
C ASP A 110 14.89 -17.72 32.73
N ALA A 111 15.50 -16.56 33.03
CA ALA A 111 14.93 -15.54 33.90
C ALA A 111 15.12 -14.14 33.27
N VAL A 112 14.00 -13.50 32.90
CA VAL A 112 13.99 -12.36 31.97
C VAL A 112 13.67 -11.04 32.67
N ARG A 113 14.02 -9.94 32.00
CA ARG A 113 13.47 -8.60 32.30
C ARG A 113 12.93 -7.98 31.01
N PRO A 114 11.93 -7.09 31.10
CA PRO A 114 11.53 -6.29 29.94
C PRO A 114 12.67 -5.37 29.50
N SER A 115 12.79 -5.16 28.19
CA SER A 115 13.70 -4.17 27.61
C SER A 115 13.32 -2.75 28.07
N GLY A 116 14.30 -1.85 28.24
CA GLY A 116 14.11 -0.59 28.98
C GLY A 116 12.98 0.31 28.47
N ALA A 117 12.67 0.29 27.18
CA ALA A 117 11.59 1.08 26.57
C ALA A 117 10.23 0.36 26.52
N VAL A 118 10.15 -0.92 26.88
CA VAL A 118 8.88 -1.71 26.84
C VAL A 118 7.84 -1.19 27.82
N PRO A 119 8.14 -0.94 29.12
CA PRO A 119 7.13 -0.41 30.05
C PRO A 119 6.54 0.91 29.57
N ALA A 120 7.38 1.81 29.03
CA ALA A 120 6.92 3.09 28.47
C ALA A 120 6.08 2.91 27.20
N ALA A 121 6.40 1.95 26.34
CA ALA A 121 5.65 1.65 25.13
C ALA A 121 4.30 0.98 25.40
N MET A 122 4.15 0.23 26.50
CA MET A 122 2.86 -0.34 26.93
C MET A 122 1.93 0.69 27.61
N GLY A 123 2.44 1.88 27.95
CA GLY A 123 1.66 3.01 28.45
C GLY A 123 1.56 3.07 29.98
N GLU A 124 0.73 3.99 30.48
CA GLU A 124 0.59 4.30 31.93
C GLU A 124 0.08 3.09 32.76
N PHE A 125 -0.67 2.19 32.15
CA PHE A 125 -1.43 1.12 32.83
C PHE A 125 -1.30 -0.25 32.13
N PRO A 126 -0.12 -0.91 32.16
CA PRO A 126 0.05 -2.26 31.61
C PRO A 126 -0.90 -3.23 32.31
N GLY A 127 -1.57 -4.10 31.55
CA GLY A 127 -2.61 -4.99 32.08
C GLY A 127 -3.84 -4.29 32.65
N GLY A 128 -4.00 -2.99 32.43
CA GLY A 128 -5.02 -2.17 33.06
C GLY A 128 -4.85 -2.04 34.58
N PHE A 129 -3.63 -2.14 35.11
CA PHE A 129 -3.32 -1.90 36.52
C PHE A 129 -2.72 -0.52 36.74
N GLY A 130 -3.06 0.12 37.86
CA GLY A 130 -2.37 1.32 38.34
C GLY A 130 -1.01 1.01 38.99
N PRO A 131 -0.35 2.02 39.59
CA PRO A 131 0.89 1.82 40.33
C PRO A 131 0.66 1.01 41.61
N GLY A 132 1.75 0.53 42.21
CA GLY A 132 1.72 -0.16 43.51
C GLY A 132 1.15 0.73 44.63
N GLY A 133 0.30 0.13 45.45
CA GLY A 133 -0.32 0.72 46.64
C GLY A 133 0.55 0.63 47.89
N ARG A 134 -0.08 0.93 49.04
CA ARG A 134 0.55 0.89 50.38
C ARG A 134 0.11 -0.31 51.22
N LEU A 135 -0.86 -1.08 50.75
CA LEU A 135 -1.48 -2.19 51.46
C LEU A 135 -0.94 -3.52 50.94
N THR A 136 -0.77 -4.49 51.83
CA THR A 136 -0.53 -5.90 51.46
C THR A 136 -1.84 -6.58 51.05
N ASP A 137 -1.76 -7.71 50.34
CA ASP A 137 -2.93 -8.43 49.80
C ASP A 137 -4.01 -8.75 50.88
N ASP A 138 -3.58 -9.18 52.08
CA ASP A 138 -4.46 -9.44 53.22
C ASP A 138 -5.13 -8.16 53.76
N GLN A 139 -4.40 -7.04 53.77
CA GLN A 139 -4.96 -5.73 54.15
C GLN A 139 -5.96 -5.21 53.11
N VAL A 140 -5.66 -5.40 51.81
CA VAL A 140 -6.56 -5.09 50.70
C VAL A 140 -7.86 -5.88 50.84
N ALA A 141 -7.79 -7.21 51.01
CA ALA A 141 -8.96 -8.06 51.17
C ALA A 141 -9.85 -7.60 52.35
N LYS A 142 -9.24 -7.31 53.50
CA LYS A 142 -9.94 -6.79 54.69
C LYS A 142 -10.56 -5.40 54.46
N ALA A 143 -9.90 -4.51 53.72
CA ALA A 143 -10.40 -3.18 53.42
C ALA A 143 -11.57 -3.21 52.41
N VAL A 144 -11.48 -4.02 51.33
CA VAL A 144 -12.55 -4.22 50.34
C VAL A 144 -13.79 -4.87 50.97
N ALA A 145 -13.60 -5.79 51.92
CA ALA A 145 -14.70 -6.41 52.67
C ALA A 145 -15.43 -5.41 53.59
N ARG A 146 -14.72 -4.42 54.16
CA ARG A 146 -15.29 -3.39 55.05
C ARG A 146 -15.91 -2.19 54.31
N THR A 147 -15.60 -2.02 53.03
CA THR A 147 -16.12 -0.94 52.18
C THR A 147 -17.61 -1.12 51.85
N THR A 148 -18.31 0.00 51.61
CA THR A 148 -19.72 0.03 51.19
C THR A 148 -19.94 -0.66 49.84
N GLU A 149 -21.17 -1.07 49.54
CA GLU A 149 -21.51 -1.69 48.26
C GLU A 149 -21.25 -0.74 47.07
N GLU A 150 -21.61 0.54 47.19
CA GLU A 150 -21.30 1.58 46.20
C GLU A 150 -19.79 1.74 45.97
N GLY A 151 -18.99 1.71 47.05
CA GLY A 151 -17.53 1.78 46.96
C GLY A 151 -16.96 0.55 46.26
N ARG A 152 -17.46 -0.65 46.58
CA ARG A 152 -17.05 -1.90 45.92
C ARG A 152 -17.40 -1.90 44.43
N ALA A 153 -18.58 -1.41 44.07
CA ALA A 153 -19.00 -1.26 42.67
C ALA A 153 -18.14 -0.24 41.90
N LEU A 154 -17.76 0.88 42.53
CA LEU A 154 -16.85 1.86 41.94
C LEU A 154 -15.45 1.27 41.70
N LEU A 155 -14.90 0.57 42.70
CA LEU A 155 -13.61 -0.10 42.58
C LEU A 155 -13.64 -1.20 41.51
N ALA A 156 -14.68 -2.04 41.46
CA ALA A 156 -14.85 -3.06 40.44
C ALA A 156 -14.92 -2.47 39.02
N ARG A 157 -15.62 -1.34 38.84
CA ARG A 157 -15.66 -0.62 37.55
C ARG A 157 -14.29 -0.10 37.13
N LEU A 158 -13.48 0.43 38.06
CA LEU A 158 -12.10 0.84 37.79
C LEU A 158 -11.19 -0.38 37.51
N ALA A 159 -11.44 -1.51 38.18
CA ALA A 159 -10.70 -2.76 37.98
C ALA A 159 -11.03 -3.45 36.66
N GLN A 160 -12.22 -3.26 36.08
CA GLN A 160 -12.59 -3.79 34.76
C GLN A 160 -12.25 -2.82 33.61
N GLY A 161 -12.19 -1.52 33.88
CA GLY A 161 -11.91 -0.47 32.91
C GLY A 161 -10.49 0.07 32.96
N ARG A 162 -10.35 1.39 32.78
CA ARG A 162 -9.09 2.10 33.08
C ARG A 162 -8.99 2.32 34.60
N PRO A 163 -7.83 2.06 35.23
CA PRO A 163 -7.65 2.21 36.67
C PRO A 163 -7.48 3.68 37.11
N LYS A 164 -8.04 4.65 36.37
CA LYS A 164 -7.92 6.10 36.59
C LYS A 164 -9.29 6.75 36.42
N GLY A 165 -9.70 7.55 37.39
CA GLY A 165 -10.97 8.27 37.38
C GLY A 165 -10.80 9.72 37.81
N SER A 166 -11.65 10.60 37.25
CA SER A 166 -11.79 11.97 37.72
C SER A 166 -13.11 12.14 38.46
N VAL A 167 -13.10 12.97 39.50
CA VAL A 167 -14.27 13.31 40.33
C VAL A 167 -14.35 14.84 40.46
N GLY A 168 -15.58 15.37 40.48
CA GLY A 168 -15.83 16.79 40.70
C GLY A 168 -15.44 17.26 42.11
N THR A 169 -15.62 18.55 42.37
CA THR A 169 -15.23 19.17 43.65
C THR A 169 -16.29 19.09 44.75
N SER A 170 -17.53 18.69 44.43
CA SER A 170 -18.62 18.55 45.39
C SER A 170 -19.59 17.42 45.04
N GLY A 171 -20.38 16.97 46.02
CA GLY A 171 -21.39 15.92 45.89
C GLY A 171 -21.01 14.59 46.57
N PRO A 172 -21.97 13.64 46.67
CA PRO A 172 -21.81 12.41 47.45
C PRO A 172 -20.67 11.50 46.94
N LEU A 173 -20.41 11.51 45.62
CA LEU A 173 -19.29 10.76 45.03
C LEU A 173 -17.92 11.23 45.55
N VAL A 174 -17.76 12.51 45.91
CA VAL A 174 -16.50 13.03 46.48
C VAL A 174 -16.25 12.45 47.86
N ALA A 175 -17.28 12.35 48.70
CA ALA A 175 -17.18 11.75 50.03
C ALA A 175 -16.88 10.23 49.94
N LEU A 176 -17.52 9.53 48.99
CA LEU A 176 -17.23 8.12 48.73
C LEU A 176 -15.79 7.90 48.24
N VAL A 177 -15.31 8.72 47.29
CA VAL A 177 -13.92 8.64 46.82
C VAL A 177 -12.94 8.98 47.94
N GLY A 178 -13.24 9.98 48.78
CA GLY A 178 -12.44 10.34 49.95
C GLY A 178 -12.26 9.18 50.92
N SER A 179 -13.35 8.50 51.30
CA SER A 179 -13.27 7.35 52.23
C SER A 179 -12.50 6.16 51.64
N LEU A 180 -12.54 5.95 50.32
CA LEU A 180 -11.72 4.95 49.64
C LEU A 180 -10.23 5.33 49.58
N VAL A 181 -9.90 6.62 49.47
CA VAL A 181 -8.52 7.11 49.56
C VAL A 181 -7.98 6.98 50.99
N GLU A 182 -8.77 7.34 52.00
CA GLU A 182 -8.43 7.16 53.42
C GLU A 182 -8.22 5.68 53.79
N ALA A 183 -9.04 4.78 53.22
CA ALA A 183 -8.89 3.34 53.37
C ALA A 183 -7.69 2.74 52.60
N GLY A 184 -6.96 3.55 51.81
CA GLY A 184 -5.85 3.08 50.96
C GLY A 184 -6.28 2.26 49.74
N LEU A 185 -7.58 2.22 49.43
CA LEU A 185 -8.16 1.51 48.29
C LEU A 185 -8.09 2.32 46.98
N LEU A 186 -7.86 3.62 47.07
CA LEU A 186 -7.55 4.53 45.97
C LEU A 186 -6.33 5.38 46.32
N LEU A 187 -5.55 5.76 45.30
CA LEU A 187 -4.48 6.77 45.43
C LEU A 187 -4.95 8.07 44.80
N GLN A 188 -4.77 9.18 45.51
CA GLN A 188 -4.95 10.51 44.95
C GLN A 188 -3.67 10.94 44.23
N MET A 189 -3.76 11.21 42.93
CA MET A 189 -2.64 11.71 42.13
C MET A 189 -2.62 13.23 42.07
N GLU A 190 -3.80 13.83 41.87
CA GLU A 190 -4.03 15.27 41.73
C GLU A 190 -5.38 15.64 42.38
N PRO A 191 -5.67 16.93 42.64
CA PRO A 191 -7.00 17.37 43.04
C PRO A 191 -8.06 16.91 42.02
N GLY A 192 -9.04 16.11 42.46
CA GLY A 192 -10.08 15.56 41.58
C GLY A 192 -9.66 14.39 40.68
N THR A 193 -8.47 13.81 40.84
CA THR A 193 -8.02 12.63 40.09
C THR A 193 -7.50 11.53 41.00
N VAL A 194 -8.10 10.33 40.87
CA VAL A 194 -7.75 9.13 41.62
C VAL A 194 -7.39 7.96 40.73
N VAL A 195 -6.53 7.08 41.25
CA VAL A 195 -6.03 5.89 40.57
C VAL A 195 -6.22 4.67 41.48
N LEU A 196 -6.60 3.53 40.89
CA LEU A 196 -6.75 2.25 41.57
C LEU A 196 -5.36 1.59 41.74
N PRO A 197 -4.90 1.28 42.96
CA PRO A 197 -3.65 0.55 43.17
C PRO A 197 -3.70 -0.83 42.51
N ARG A 198 -2.55 -1.31 42.03
CA ARG A 198 -2.45 -2.65 41.43
C ARG A 198 -2.99 -3.75 42.34
N GLU A 199 -2.62 -3.76 43.61
CA GLU A 199 -2.93 -4.81 44.57
C GLU A 199 -4.44 -4.88 44.84
N VAL A 200 -5.11 -3.71 44.84
CA VAL A 200 -6.57 -3.60 44.90
C VAL A 200 -7.22 -4.12 43.62
N GLY A 201 -6.67 -3.77 42.44
CA GLY A 201 -7.10 -4.32 41.16
C GLY A 201 -6.93 -5.83 41.06
N LEU A 202 -5.84 -6.40 41.61
CA LEU A 202 -5.58 -7.84 41.63
C LEU A 202 -6.60 -8.58 42.50
N ALA A 203 -6.84 -8.08 43.72
CA ALA A 203 -7.82 -8.67 44.64
C ALA A 203 -9.25 -8.67 44.05
N LEU A 204 -9.62 -7.64 43.28
CA LEU A 204 -10.93 -7.52 42.63
C LEU A 204 -11.10 -8.34 41.34
N ARG A 205 -10.03 -8.95 40.82
CA ARG A 205 -10.05 -9.80 39.62
C ARG A 205 -10.01 -11.31 39.94
N GLU A 206 -10.13 -11.69 41.22
CA GLU A 206 -10.42 -13.05 41.71
C GLU A 206 -9.62 -14.20 41.05
N GLY A 207 -8.32 -13.98 40.78
CA GLY A 207 -7.42 -14.98 40.20
C GLY A 207 -7.35 -15.00 38.67
N GLN A 208 -8.01 -14.08 37.96
CA GLN A 208 -7.81 -13.80 36.54
C GLN A 208 -7.24 -12.37 36.34
N PRO A 209 -5.98 -12.11 36.74
CA PRO A 209 -5.47 -10.74 36.81
C PRO A 209 -5.46 -10.00 35.47
N LEU A 210 -5.32 -10.69 34.33
CA LEU A 210 -5.39 -10.09 32.98
C LEU A 210 -6.66 -10.50 32.21
N GLY A 211 -7.71 -10.87 32.95
CA GLY A 211 -8.94 -11.45 32.40
C GLY A 211 -8.73 -12.88 31.89
N PRO A 212 -9.63 -13.38 31.02
CA PRO A 212 -9.50 -14.71 30.43
C PRO A 212 -8.17 -14.90 29.71
N VAL A 213 -7.55 -16.05 29.96
CA VAL A 213 -6.32 -16.48 29.30
C VAL A 213 -6.64 -17.61 28.34
N SER A 214 -6.14 -17.50 27.12
CA SER A 214 -6.04 -18.60 26.17
C SER A 214 -4.59 -18.69 25.71
N VAL A 215 -4.13 -19.89 25.36
CA VAL A 215 -2.80 -20.13 24.76
C VAL A 215 -2.88 -20.48 23.28
N SER A 216 -4.10 -20.56 22.75
CA SER A 216 -4.39 -20.82 21.35
C SER A 216 -5.37 -19.78 20.82
N THR A 217 -5.38 -19.62 19.51
CA THR A 217 -6.41 -18.85 18.81
C THR A 217 -7.82 -19.27 19.29
N PRO A 218 -8.72 -18.31 19.55
CA PRO A 218 -10.10 -18.61 19.94
C PRO A 218 -10.83 -19.46 18.89
N PRO A 219 -11.83 -20.25 19.29
CA PRO A 219 -12.68 -20.97 18.35
C PRO A 219 -13.37 -19.97 17.41
N VAL A 220 -13.37 -20.30 16.12
CA VAL A 220 -13.96 -19.51 15.03
C VAL A 220 -14.83 -20.39 14.16
N THR A 221 -15.88 -19.83 13.58
CA THR A 221 -16.74 -20.53 12.62
C THR A 221 -16.08 -20.50 11.25
N LEU A 222 -15.90 -21.68 10.66
CA LEU A 222 -15.22 -21.86 9.38
C LEU A 222 -16.24 -22.09 8.26
N SER A 223 -16.17 -21.28 7.20
CA SER A 223 -16.90 -21.51 5.95
C SER A 223 -16.08 -22.43 5.05
N ARG A 224 -16.51 -23.68 4.84
CA ARG A 224 -15.82 -24.63 3.95
C ARG A 224 -16.59 -24.77 2.65
N LYS A 225 -16.05 -24.20 1.56
CA LYS A 225 -16.63 -24.30 0.21
C LYS A 225 -15.87 -25.25 -0.71
N GLY A 226 -14.62 -25.58 -0.36
CA GLY A 226 -13.74 -26.39 -1.21
C GLY A 226 -12.90 -25.51 -2.14
N ARG A 227 -11.69 -25.95 -2.47
CA ARG A 227 -10.71 -25.16 -3.22
C ARG A 227 -11.24 -24.78 -4.60
N GLU A 228 -11.72 -25.75 -5.37
CA GLU A 228 -12.20 -25.55 -6.75
C GLU A 228 -13.37 -24.54 -6.82
N THR A 229 -14.31 -24.61 -5.89
CA THR A 229 -15.45 -23.68 -5.81
C THR A 229 -15.00 -22.24 -5.51
N VAL A 230 -14.04 -22.06 -4.60
CA VAL A 230 -13.46 -20.75 -4.27
C VAL A 230 -12.66 -20.22 -5.45
N ASP A 231 -11.76 -21.04 -6.01
CA ASP A 231 -10.85 -20.63 -7.08
C ASP A 231 -11.60 -20.28 -8.37
N GLY A 232 -12.57 -21.10 -8.80
CA GLY A 232 -13.38 -20.80 -10.00
C GLY A 232 -14.27 -19.56 -9.83
N THR A 233 -14.81 -19.33 -8.64
CA THR A 233 -15.62 -18.12 -8.35
C THR A 233 -14.75 -16.87 -8.32
N ALA A 234 -13.59 -16.95 -7.66
CA ALA A 234 -12.60 -15.89 -7.61
C ALA A 234 -12.07 -15.56 -9.02
N ALA A 235 -11.84 -16.59 -9.85
CA ALA A 235 -11.41 -16.44 -11.24
C ALA A 235 -12.43 -15.71 -12.12
N GLY A 236 -13.73 -16.00 -11.94
CA GLY A 236 -14.79 -15.24 -12.63
C GLY A 236 -14.80 -13.76 -12.25
N GLN A 237 -14.58 -13.42 -10.97
CA GLN A 237 -14.47 -12.03 -10.53
C GLN A 237 -13.18 -11.36 -11.02
N ALA A 238 -12.06 -12.09 -11.09
CA ALA A 238 -10.79 -11.61 -11.62
C ALA A 238 -10.92 -11.15 -13.08
N VAL A 239 -11.53 -11.96 -13.95
CA VAL A 239 -11.80 -11.61 -15.35
C VAL A 239 -12.77 -10.43 -15.46
N ALA A 240 -13.81 -10.37 -14.61
CA ALA A 240 -14.72 -9.22 -14.57
C ALA A 240 -13.99 -7.91 -14.20
N ALA A 241 -13.07 -7.96 -13.24
CA ALA A 241 -12.26 -6.81 -12.84
C ALA A 241 -11.33 -6.31 -13.98
N VAL A 242 -10.74 -7.22 -14.76
CA VAL A 242 -9.95 -6.87 -15.96
C VAL A 242 -10.85 -6.21 -17.01
N ALA A 243 -12.00 -6.81 -17.33
CA ALA A 243 -12.95 -6.25 -18.29
C ALA A 243 -13.48 -4.85 -17.91
N ILE A 244 -13.74 -4.60 -16.62
CA ILE A 244 -14.09 -3.26 -16.10
C ILE A 244 -12.94 -2.26 -16.33
N THR A 245 -11.70 -2.71 -16.17
CA THR A 245 -10.50 -1.88 -16.32
C THR A 245 -10.31 -1.43 -17.78
N HIS A 246 -10.45 -2.33 -18.77
CA HIS A 246 -10.41 -1.95 -20.19
C HIS A 246 -11.54 -0.97 -20.55
N ARG A 247 -12.80 -1.28 -20.19
CA ARG A 247 -13.95 -0.39 -20.48
C ARG A 247 -13.76 1.01 -19.89
N LEU A 248 -13.16 1.12 -18.70
CA LEU A 248 -12.88 2.41 -18.04
C LEU A 248 -11.76 3.19 -18.75
N LEU A 249 -10.73 2.49 -19.26
CA LEU A 249 -9.68 3.10 -20.10
C LEU A 249 -10.24 3.61 -21.44
N ASP A 250 -11.14 2.87 -22.08
CA ASP A 250 -11.79 3.28 -23.33
C ASP A 250 -12.61 4.56 -23.15
N VAL A 251 -13.48 4.60 -22.14
CA VAL A 251 -14.32 5.77 -21.82
C VAL A 251 -13.46 7.01 -21.51
N LEU A 252 -12.37 6.85 -20.75
CA LEU A 252 -11.44 7.94 -20.44
C LEU A 252 -10.58 8.36 -21.65
N GLY A 253 -10.31 7.45 -22.59
CA GLY A 253 -9.59 7.74 -23.84
C GLY A 253 -10.42 8.51 -24.87
N GLN A 254 -11.74 8.26 -24.88
CA GLN A 254 -12.71 9.00 -25.68
C GLN A 254 -13.02 10.38 -25.07
N LEU A 255 -13.35 10.42 -23.78
CA LEU A 255 -13.68 11.65 -23.05
C LEU A 255 -12.94 11.73 -21.69
N PRO A 256 -11.74 12.33 -21.67
CA PRO A 256 -10.95 12.52 -20.46
C PRO A 256 -11.69 13.25 -19.34
N ALA A 257 -11.57 12.75 -18.12
CA ALA A 257 -12.31 13.23 -16.96
C ALA A 257 -11.64 14.47 -16.33
N PRO A 258 -12.34 15.61 -16.11
CA PRO A 258 -11.72 16.83 -15.59
C PRO A 258 -11.22 16.69 -14.14
N VAL A 259 -10.03 17.25 -13.88
CA VAL A 259 -9.42 17.32 -12.53
C VAL A 259 -10.03 18.50 -11.76
N LEU A 260 -10.34 18.29 -10.48
CA LEU A 260 -10.78 19.38 -9.60
C LEU A 260 -9.63 20.33 -9.23
N LYS A 261 -9.95 21.60 -8.92
CA LYS A 261 -8.97 22.56 -8.37
C LYS A 261 -8.29 22.07 -7.07
N SER A 262 -8.95 21.20 -6.31
CA SER A 262 -8.44 20.56 -5.09
C SER A 262 -7.63 19.28 -5.36
N GLY A 263 -7.45 18.88 -6.62
CA GLY A 263 -7.04 17.54 -7.00
C GLY A 263 -8.20 16.53 -6.96
N GLY A 264 -8.00 15.39 -7.63
CA GLY A 264 -8.99 14.32 -7.75
C GLY A 264 -10.07 14.56 -8.83
N MET A 265 -11.09 13.70 -8.81
CA MET A 265 -12.21 13.64 -9.75
C MET A 265 -13.54 13.97 -9.05
N GLY A 266 -14.36 14.83 -9.66
CA GLY A 266 -15.60 15.31 -9.06
C GLY A 266 -16.74 14.29 -9.01
N VAL A 267 -17.63 14.42 -8.02
CA VAL A 267 -18.80 13.53 -7.83
C VAL A 267 -19.71 13.46 -9.07
N ARG A 268 -19.84 14.56 -9.83
CA ARG A 268 -20.61 14.55 -11.10
C ARG A 268 -19.98 13.63 -12.14
N GLU A 269 -18.64 13.59 -12.17
CA GLU A 269 -17.87 12.80 -13.13
C GLU A 269 -17.87 11.33 -12.74
N MET A 270 -17.69 11.02 -11.45
CA MET A 270 -17.91 9.68 -10.90
C MET A 270 -19.30 9.12 -11.25
N ARG A 271 -20.35 9.95 -11.15
CA ARG A 271 -21.71 9.57 -11.56
C ARG A 271 -21.89 9.41 -13.07
N ARG A 272 -21.12 10.13 -13.90
CA ARG A 272 -21.09 9.89 -15.35
C ARG A 272 -20.52 8.50 -15.63
N LEU A 273 -19.31 8.22 -15.16
CA LEU A 273 -18.62 6.94 -15.38
C LEU A 273 -19.42 5.75 -14.83
N ALA A 274 -19.98 5.86 -13.63
CA ALA A 274 -20.85 4.84 -13.03
C ALA A 274 -22.09 4.54 -13.89
N LYS A 275 -22.75 5.58 -14.43
CA LYS A 275 -23.92 5.42 -15.32
C LYS A 275 -23.54 4.89 -16.71
N GLU A 276 -22.40 5.31 -17.24
CA GLU A 276 -21.92 4.96 -18.58
C GLU A 276 -21.40 3.51 -18.65
N LEU A 277 -20.89 3.00 -17.53
CA LEU A 277 -20.43 1.61 -17.41
C LEU A 277 -21.46 0.64 -16.80
N ASP A 278 -22.54 1.18 -16.19
CA ASP A 278 -23.55 0.49 -15.37
C ASP A 278 -22.94 -0.25 -14.16
N LEU A 279 -22.18 0.49 -13.35
CA LEU A 279 -21.42 -0.04 -12.21
C LEU A 279 -21.60 0.81 -10.94
N ASP A 280 -21.41 0.18 -9.78
CA ASP A 280 -21.45 0.88 -8.50
C ASP A 280 -20.32 1.94 -8.38
N PRO A 281 -20.61 3.16 -7.87
CA PRO A 281 -19.60 4.22 -7.75
C PRO A 281 -18.37 3.86 -6.88
N ALA A 282 -18.48 2.97 -5.90
CA ALA A 282 -17.35 2.51 -5.09
C ALA A 282 -16.45 1.56 -5.89
N LEU A 283 -17.03 0.73 -6.77
CA LEU A 283 -16.26 -0.12 -7.69
C LEU A 283 -15.50 0.74 -8.73
N ILE A 284 -16.15 1.77 -9.30
CA ILE A 284 -15.46 2.76 -10.15
C ILE A 284 -14.32 3.44 -9.39
N ALA A 285 -14.52 3.81 -8.11
CA ALA A 285 -13.46 4.43 -7.31
C ALA A 285 -12.26 3.50 -7.07
N LEU A 286 -12.52 2.21 -6.81
CA LEU A 286 -11.50 1.17 -6.67
C LEU A 286 -10.66 1.05 -7.94
N HIS A 287 -11.30 0.87 -9.11
CA HIS A 287 -10.59 0.76 -10.38
C HIS A 287 -9.82 2.05 -10.74
N LEU A 288 -10.38 3.23 -10.50
CA LEU A 288 -9.67 4.50 -10.75
C LEU A 288 -8.38 4.64 -9.91
N GLU A 289 -8.42 4.35 -8.61
CA GLU A 289 -7.24 4.42 -7.75
C GLU A 289 -6.19 3.36 -8.14
N ILE A 290 -6.61 2.17 -8.60
CA ILE A 290 -5.70 1.15 -9.14
C ILE A 290 -5.07 1.61 -10.46
N LEU A 291 -5.87 2.09 -11.42
CA LEU A 291 -5.40 2.65 -12.71
C LEU A 291 -4.38 3.79 -12.52
N ALA A 292 -4.58 4.65 -11.52
CA ALA A 292 -3.65 5.73 -11.20
C ALA A 292 -2.38 5.21 -10.50
N ALA A 293 -2.49 4.17 -9.67
CA ALA A 293 -1.36 3.56 -8.97
C ALA A 293 -0.47 2.69 -9.88
N SER A 294 -1.04 2.03 -10.89
CA SER A 294 -0.32 1.32 -11.96
C SER A 294 0.23 2.26 -13.04
N GLY A 295 -0.21 3.52 -13.08
CA GLY A 295 0.24 4.51 -14.06
C GLY A 295 -0.44 4.40 -15.43
N LEU A 296 -1.53 3.63 -15.53
CA LEU A 296 -2.36 3.48 -16.72
C LEU A 296 -3.18 4.75 -17.01
N ILE A 297 -3.49 5.55 -16.00
CA ILE A 297 -4.02 6.92 -16.16
C ILE A 297 -3.12 7.96 -15.48
N SER A 298 -3.10 9.17 -16.03
CA SER A 298 -2.39 10.31 -15.46
C SER A 298 -3.14 11.62 -15.73
N THR A 299 -2.81 12.68 -14.98
CA THR A 299 -3.26 14.03 -15.32
C THR A 299 -2.47 14.55 -16.53
N SER A 300 -3.16 14.83 -17.63
CA SER A 300 -2.56 15.52 -18.77
C SER A 300 -2.46 17.03 -18.53
N GLU A 301 -1.36 17.65 -18.93
CA GLU A 301 -1.29 19.11 -19.03
C GLU A 301 -2.13 19.61 -20.23
N PRO A 302 -2.96 20.65 -20.05
CA PRO A 302 -3.84 21.14 -21.09
C PRO A 302 -3.06 21.80 -22.25
N ARG A 303 -3.31 21.34 -23.48
CA ARG A 303 -2.70 21.91 -24.72
C ARG A 303 -3.01 23.41 -24.96
N ALA A 304 -3.95 23.99 -24.23
CA ALA A 304 -4.29 25.41 -24.26
C ALA A 304 -4.33 25.98 -22.83
N ARG A 305 -3.76 27.17 -22.62
CA ARG A 305 -3.61 27.83 -21.30
C ARG A 305 -4.92 28.08 -20.52
N THR A 306 -6.08 27.87 -21.15
CA THR A 306 -7.41 28.08 -20.56
C THR A 306 -8.16 26.79 -20.22
N ALA A 307 -7.69 25.62 -20.69
CA ALA A 307 -8.32 24.34 -20.35
C ALA A 307 -7.85 23.84 -18.98
N LEU A 308 -8.67 23.01 -18.32
CA LEU A 308 -8.32 22.35 -17.06
C LEU A 308 -7.54 21.07 -17.34
N ASN A 309 -6.70 20.65 -16.41
CA ASN A 309 -6.10 19.31 -16.42
C ASN A 309 -7.20 18.24 -16.44
N SER A 310 -6.96 17.13 -17.12
CA SER A 310 -7.87 15.98 -17.17
C SER A 310 -7.12 14.68 -16.85
N TRP A 311 -7.82 13.73 -16.24
CA TRP A 311 -7.41 12.34 -16.12
C TRP A 311 -7.58 11.67 -17.49
N THR A 312 -6.47 11.17 -18.02
CA THR A 312 -6.34 10.69 -19.40
C THR A 312 -5.51 9.40 -19.39
N PRO A 313 -5.80 8.38 -20.23
CA PRO A 313 -4.94 7.21 -20.38
C PRO A 313 -3.52 7.58 -20.79
N THR A 314 -2.54 6.85 -20.25
CA THR A 314 -1.13 6.95 -20.64
C THR A 314 -0.84 6.01 -21.81
N LYS A 315 0.39 5.99 -22.30
CA LYS A 315 0.82 4.98 -23.28
C LYS A 315 0.81 3.55 -22.72
N SER A 316 1.03 3.39 -21.41
CA SER A 316 1.02 2.07 -20.78
C SER A 316 -0.39 1.46 -20.67
N ALA A 317 -1.44 2.24 -20.91
CA ALA A 317 -2.78 1.71 -21.14
C ALA A 317 -2.88 0.94 -22.47
N ASP A 318 -2.06 1.28 -23.46
CA ASP A 318 -1.97 0.55 -24.73
C ASP A 318 -1.19 -0.75 -24.50
N ASP A 319 -0.04 -0.70 -23.81
CA ASP A 319 0.73 -1.91 -23.43
C ASP A 319 -0.12 -2.91 -22.61
N PHE A 320 -0.92 -2.42 -21.65
CA PHE A 320 -1.84 -3.21 -20.84
C PHE A 320 -3.03 -3.79 -21.63
N ALA A 321 -3.42 -3.17 -22.74
CA ALA A 321 -4.48 -3.69 -23.60
C ALA A 321 -4.06 -4.93 -24.40
N ASP A 322 -2.75 -5.15 -24.55
CA ASP A 322 -2.15 -6.30 -25.23
C ASP A 322 -1.76 -7.46 -24.26
N GLU A 323 -1.92 -7.28 -22.93
CA GLU A 323 -1.69 -8.33 -21.92
C GLU A 323 -2.80 -9.42 -21.94
N ASP A 324 -2.48 -10.66 -21.59
CA ASP A 324 -3.51 -11.68 -21.34
C ASP A 324 -4.24 -11.42 -20.00
N ASP A 325 -5.56 -11.71 -19.94
CA ASP A 325 -6.40 -11.42 -18.76
C ASP A 325 -5.76 -11.88 -17.44
N GLU A 326 -5.06 -13.02 -17.48
CA GLU A 326 -4.42 -13.62 -16.32
C GLU A 326 -3.20 -12.84 -15.82
N THR A 327 -2.39 -12.28 -16.72
CA THR A 327 -1.25 -11.39 -16.40
C THR A 327 -1.76 -10.01 -15.99
N ALA A 328 -2.70 -9.46 -16.76
CA ALA A 328 -3.36 -8.18 -16.48
C ALA A 328 -3.98 -8.15 -15.09
N TRP A 329 -4.70 -9.23 -14.72
CA TRP A 329 -5.23 -9.40 -13.37
C TRP A 329 -4.14 -9.43 -12.29
N ALA A 330 -3.06 -10.20 -12.49
CA ALA A 330 -1.98 -10.32 -11.52
C ALA A 330 -1.25 -8.99 -11.28
N HIS A 331 -1.15 -8.14 -12.31
CA HIS A 331 -0.68 -6.77 -12.22
C HIS A 331 -1.64 -5.88 -11.40
N LEU A 332 -2.95 -5.91 -11.69
CA LEU A 332 -3.96 -5.13 -10.93
C LEU A 332 -4.04 -5.57 -9.45
N ALA A 333 -4.07 -6.88 -9.18
CA ALA A 333 -4.18 -7.43 -7.84
C ALA A 333 -2.95 -7.09 -6.96
N ALA A 334 -1.74 -7.18 -7.52
CA ALA A 334 -0.52 -6.77 -6.82
C ALA A 334 -0.47 -5.24 -6.61
N THR A 335 -0.93 -4.44 -7.58
CA THR A 335 -1.05 -2.99 -7.45
C THR A 335 -2.00 -2.61 -6.30
N TRP A 336 -3.14 -3.29 -6.19
CA TRP A 336 -4.08 -3.11 -5.08
C TRP A 336 -3.47 -3.52 -3.72
N LEU A 337 -2.71 -4.61 -3.67
CA LEU A 337 -2.03 -5.03 -2.44
C LEU A 337 -1.02 -3.97 -1.95
N GLU A 338 -0.38 -3.24 -2.87
CA GLU A 338 0.52 -2.11 -2.57
C GLU A 338 -0.16 -0.72 -2.50
N LEU A 339 -1.48 -0.65 -2.68
CA LEU A 339 -2.21 0.62 -2.81
C LEU A 339 -2.23 1.41 -1.48
N ARG A 340 -1.56 2.56 -1.42
CA ARG A 340 -1.54 3.45 -0.23
C ARG A 340 -2.73 4.42 -0.20
N ARG A 341 -3.87 3.94 -0.66
CA ARG A 341 -5.11 4.69 -0.90
C ARG A 341 -6.30 3.90 -0.34
N ASP A 342 -7.36 4.62 0.00
CA ASP A 342 -8.63 4.09 0.54
C ASP A 342 -9.78 4.46 -0.42
N PRO A 343 -10.01 3.67 -1.49
CA PRO A 343 -11.09 3.91 -2.44
C PRO A 343 -12.47 3.91 -1.80
N ALA A 344 -12.71 3.05 -0.81
CA ALA A 344 -13.99 2.91 -0.11
C ALA A 344 -14.45 4.19 0.63
N ARG A 345 -13.51 5.10 0.95
CA ARG A 345 -13.84 6.43 1.50
C ARG A 345 -14.28 7.47 0.46
N THR A 346 -14.26 7.15 -0.84
CA THR A 346 -14.77 8.04 -1.90
C THR A 346 -16.24 8.40 -1.67
N GLY A 347 -16.57 9.69 -1.79
CA GLY A 347 -17.93 10.19 -1.56
C GLY A 347 -18.33 10.35 -0.09
N GLN A 348 -17.57 9.78 0.85
CA GLN A 348 -17.76 10.01 2.29
C GLN A 348 -17.32 11.44 2.68
N ARG A 349 -17.65 11.86 3.90
CA ARG A 349 -17.21 13.15 4.47
C ARG A 349 -16.04 12.95 5.42
N ASP A 350 -15.10 13.89 5.40
CA ASP A 350 -14.05 13.99 6.42
C ASP A 350 -14.54 14.62 7.73
N ALA A 351 -13.65 14.76 8.71
CA ALA A 351 -13.95 15.38 10.01
C ALA A 351 -14.32 16.87 9.93
N ALA A 352 -14.05 17.54 8.81
CA ALA A 352 -14.47 18.92 8.52
C ALA A 352 -15.78 18.97 7.69
N GLY A 353 -16.40 17.81 7.41
CA GLY A 353 -17.63 17.69 6.63
C GLY A 353 -17.44 17.80 5.11
N LYS A 354 -16.20 17.89 4.61
CA LYS A 354 -15.87 17.97 3.18
C LYS A 354 -16.00 16.60 2.53
N VAL A 355 -16.62 16.54 1.35
CA VAL A 355 -16.75 15.29 0.57
C VAL A 355 -15.39 14.91 -0.03
N LEU A 356 -15.00 13.65 0.15
CA LEU A 356 -13.77 13.06 -0.36
C LEU A 356 -13.96 12.67 -1.84
N ALA A 357 -13.09 13.19 -2.71
CA ALA A 357 -13.12 12.91 -4.15
C ALA A 357 -12.24 11.70 -4.49
N ALA A 358 -12.61 10.90 -5.49
CA ALA A 358 -11.71 9.89 -6.05
C ALA A 358 -10.42 10.56 -6.54
N LEU A 359 -9.28 9.88 -6.47
CA LEU A 359 -7.96 10.39 -6.89
C LEU A 359 -7.49 11.65 -6.12
N SER A 360 -8.11 12.00 -4.98
CA SER A 360 -7.72 13.13 -4.13
C SER A 360 -6.71 12.73 -3.04
N ALA A 361 -5.87 13.66 -2.59
CA ALA A 361 -4.82 13.36 -1.61
C ALA A 361 -5.39 12.86 -0.26
N GLU A 362 -6.61 13.26 0.08
CA GLU A 362 -7.31 12.97 1.33
C GLU A 362 -7.75 11.50 1.49
N LEU A 363 -7.73 10.71 0.40
CA LEU A 363 -7.91 9.25 0.40
C LEU A 363 -6.62 8.48 0.77
N THR A 364 -5.61 9.14 1.35
CA THR A 364 -4.34 8.48 1.74
C THR A 364 -4.54 7.46 2.87
N TRP A 365 -4.08 6.23 2.66
CA TRP A 365 -4.00 5.17 3.67
C TRP A 365 -2.58 4.60 3.68
N VAL A 366 -1.70 5.23 4.47
CA VAL A 366 -0.26 4.91 4.50
C VAL A 366 0.02 3.44 4.86
N ARG A 367 -0.79 2.87 5.76
CA ARG A 367 -0.71 1.48 6.23
C ARG A 367 -1.45 0.47 5.34
N GLY A 368 -2.14 0.89 4.27
CA GLY A 368 -2.95 0.02 3.40
C GLY A 368 -2.28 -1.30 3.01
N PRO A 369 -1.00 -1.31 2.57
CA PRO A 369 -0.31 -2.55 2.21
C PRO A 369 -0.02 -3.50 3.38
N VAL A 370 0.17 -2.97 4.58
CA VAL A 370 0.36 -3.76 5.82
C VAL A 370 -0.98 -4.28 6.32
N ASP A 371 -2.00 -3.44 6.26
CA ASP A 371 -3.34 -3.75 6.75
C ASP A 371 -4.04 -4.78 5.84
N ARG A 372 -3.92 -4.67 4.50
CA ARG A 372 -4.36 -5.71 3.56
C ARG A 372 -3.68 -7.05 3.83
N ARG A 373 -2.36 -7.08 3.99
CA ARG A 373 -1.61 -8.30 4.32
C ARG A 373 -1.99 -8.90 5.67
N PHE A 374 -2.28 -8.08 6.68
CA PHE A 374 -2.74 -8.54 7.98
C PHE A 374 -4.08 -9.31 7.89
N VAL A 375 -5.03 -8.80 7.11
CA VAL A 375 -6.35 -9.45 6.90
C VAL A 375 -6.23 -10.69 6.03
N LEU A 376 -5.57 -10.59 4.87
CA LEU A 376 -5.42 -11.73 3.96
C LEU A 376 -4.53 -12.83 4.56
N GLY A 377 -3.53 -12.48 5.38
CA GLY A 377 -2.72 -13.42 6.13
C GLY A 377 -3.53 -14.28 7.09
N ALA A 378 -4.51 -13.70 7.80
CA ALA A 378 -5.40 -14.45 8.68
C ALA A 378 -6.28 -15.47 7.94
N LEU A 379 -6.59 -15.22 6.65
CA LEU A 379 -7.24 -16.21 5.77
C LEU A 379 -6.24 -17.21 5.17
N ALA A 380 -4.99 -16.80 4.91
CA ALA A 380 -3.95 -17.64 4.35
C ALA A 380 -3.52 -18.78 5.30
N GLU A 381 -3.59 -18.55 6.62
CA GLU A 381 -3.35 -19.58 7.64
C GLU A 381 -4.40 -20.72 7.61
N LEU A 382 -5.57 -20.50 7.01
CA LEU A 382 -6.57 -21.55 6.85
C LEU A 382 -6.25 -22.47 5.67
N PRO A 383 -6.69 -23.75 5.70
CA PRO A 383 -6.60 -24.64 4.55
C PRO A 383 -7.29 -24.04 3.31
N PRO A 384 -6.75 -24.26 2.08
CA PRO A 384 -7.38 -23.79 0.84
C PRO A 384 -8.87 -24.17 0.74
N GLY A 385 -9.69 -23.27 0.20
CA GLY A 385 -11.15 -23.46 0.14
C GLY A 385 -11.90 -23.28 1.47
N THR A 386 -11.23 -22.75 2.50
CA THR A 386 -11.83 -22.42 3.82
C THR A 386 -11.71 -20.92 4.09
N GLY A 387 -12.80 -20.30 4.56
CA GLY A 387 -12.91 -18.89 4.92
C GLY A 387 -13.45 -18.65 6.33
N LEU A 388 -13.53 -17.38 6.73
CA LEU A 388 -14.09 -16.92 8.02
C LEU A 388 -15.26 -15.99 7.78
N ASP A 389 -16.38 -16.19 8.48
CA ASP A 389 -17.42 -15.14 8.51
C ASP A 389 -16.86 -13.84 9.16
N PRO A 390 -17.49 -12.68 8.96
CA PRO A 390 -16.97 -11.40 9.46
C PRO A 390 -16.76 -11.32 10.98
N ALA A 391 -17.57 -11.99 11.80
CA ALA A 391 -17.41 -12.01 13.25
C ALA A 391 -16.26 -12.95 13.67
N SER A 392 -16.13 -14.09 13.00
CA SER A 392 -14.99 -15.00 13.14
C SER A 392 -13.67 -14.35 12.69
N LEU A 393 -13.69 -13.53 11.63
CA LEU A 393 -12.55 -12.75 11.17
C LEU A 393 -12.18 -11.66 12.18
N SER A 394 -13.13 -10.84 12.66
CA SER A 394 -12.89 -9.88 13.75
C SER A 394 -12.26 -10.56 14.97
N THR A 395 -12.80 -11.71 15.37
CA THR A 395 -12.28 -12.54 16.46
C THR A 395 -10.83 -13.01 16.22
N ARG A 396 -10.51 -13.48 15.01
CA ARG A 396 -9.16 -13.90 14.60
C ARG A 396 -8.16 -12.74 14.61
N LEU A 397 -8.55 -11.57 14.12
CA LEU A 397 -7.71 -10.37 14.07
C LEU A 397 -7.54 -9.73 15.45
N ALA A 398 -8.56 -9.80 16.32
CA ALA A 398 -8.47 -9.41 17.73
C ALA A 398 -7.48 -10.27 18.53
N TRP A 399 -7.41 -11.56 18.22
CA TRP A 399 -6.38 -12.45 18.75
C TRP A 399 -4.99 -12.07 18.24
N ALA A 400 -4.84 -11.90 16.93
CA ALA A 400 -3.53 -11.73 16.28
C ALA A 400 -2.87 -10.35 16.52
N ALA A 401 -3.66 -9.30 16.80
CA ALA A 401 -3.13 -7.97 17.11
C ALA A 401 -4.06 -7.24 18.12
N PRO A 402 -4.01 -7.61 19.42
CA PRO A 402 -4.95 -7.16 20.45
C PRO A 402 -4.80 -5.67 20.80
N LEU A 403 -3.66 -5.05 20.43
CA LEU A 403 -3.39 -3.62 20.65
C LEU A 403 -4.02 -2.72 19.57
N ARG A 404 -4.53 -3.29 18.47
CA ARG A 404 -5.25 -2.53 17.43
C ARG A 404 -6.69 -2.25 17.88
N ASN A 405 -7.09 -0.97 17.92
CA ASN A 405 -8.45 -0.56 18.30
C ASN A 405 -9.51 -1.26 17.42
N PRO A 406 -10.45 -2.04 18.01
CA PRO A 406 -11.50 -2.76 17.26
C PRO A 406 -12.36 -1.83 16.39
N GLU A 407 -12.71 -0.62 16.87
CA GLU A 407 -13.52 0.36 16.14
C GLU A 407 -12.90 0.79 14.80
N ARG A 408 -11.57 0.64 14.66
CA ARG A 408 -10.85 0.92 13.41
C ARG A 408 -10.52 -0.36 12.66
N ARG A 409 -10.15 -1.43 13.37
CA ARG A 409 -9.75 -2.73 12.81
C ARG A 409 -10.88 -3.39 12.04
N ASP A 410 -12.09 -3.42 12.58
CA ASP A 410 -13.18 -4.22 12.02
C ASP A 410 -13.79 -3.60 10.75
N PRO A 411 -14.06 -2.27 10.68
CA PRO A 411 -14.44 -1.63 9.41
C PRO A 411 -13.34 -1.74 8.36
N MET A 412 -12.07 -1.60 8.76
CA MET A 412 -10.92 -1.75 7.88
C MET A 412 -10.82 -3.18 7.30
N ALA A 413 -11.04 -4.21 8.12
CA ALA A 413 -11.09 -5.60 7.66
C ALA A 413 -12.24 -5.84 6.67
N ALA A 414 -13.43 -5.30 6.94
CA ALA A 414 -14.56 -5.38 6.03
C ALA A 414 -14.25 -4.71 4.67
N THR A 415 -13.66 -3.51 4.66
CA THR A 415 -13.20 -2.84 3.43
C THR A 415 -12.23 -3.72 2.63
N VAL A 416 -11.24 -4.34 3.28
CA VAL A 416 -10.28 -5.22 2.58
C VAL A 416 -10.95 -6.44 1.98
N ILE A 417 -11.89 -7.08 2.67
CA ILE A 417 -12.62 -8.24 2.14
C ILE A 417 -13.49 -7.85 0.94
N VAL A 418 -14.18 -6.70 1.00
CA VAL A 418 -15.00 -6.19 -0.12
C VAL A 418 -14.13 -5.88 -1.35
N GLU A 419 -13.04 -5.14 -1.20
CA GLU A 419 -12.13 -4.83 -2.31
C GLU A 419 -11.45 -6.10 -2.86
N ALA A 420 -11.00 -7.02 -1.99
CA ALA A 420 -10.41 -8.29 -2.41
C ALA A 420 -11.40 -9.20 -3.15
N THR A 421 -12.68 -9.16 -2.79
CA THR A 421 -13.74 -9.94 -3.45
C THR A 421 -14.05 -9.35 -4.83
N ALA A 422 -14.17 -8.03 -4.93
CA ALA A 422 -14.38 -7.33 -6.20
C ALA A 422 -13.24 -7.55 -7.21
N LEU A 423 -12.02 -7.79 -6.72
CA LEU A 423 -10.83 -8.09 -7.53
C LEU A 423 -10.56 -9.60 -7.71
N GLY A 424 -11.42 -10.52 -7.24
CA GLY A 424 -11.18 -11.96 -7.40
C GLY A 424 -9.99 -12.53 -6.60
N ILE A 425 -9.55 -11.85 -5.55
CA ILE A 425 -8.52 -12.33 -4.61
C ILE A 425 -9.16 -13.21 -3.53
N VAL A 426 -10.41 -12.91 -3.15
CA VAL A 426 -11.21 -13.63 -2.15
C VAL A 426 -12.55 -14.06 -2.77
N ALA A 427 -13.05 -15.24 -2.40
CA ALA A 427 -14.42 -15.66 -2.69
C ALA A 427 -14.98 -16.48 -1.52
N PHE A 428 -16.26 -16.26 -1.16
CA PHE A 428 -16.91 -16.86 0.02
C PHE A 428 -16.11 -16.70 1.34
N ASP A 429 -15.54 -15.51 1.54
CA ASP A 429 -14.65 -15.15 2.65
C ASP A 429 -13.38 -16.02 2.77
N ALA A 430 -13.03 -16.77 1.71
CA ALA A 430 -11.84 -17.60 1.61
C ALA A 430 -10.84 -17.01 0.59
N LEU A 431 -9.55 -17.06 0.94
CA LEU A 431 -8.47 -16.62 0.05
C LEU A 431 -8.22 -17.68 -1.04
N SER A 432 -8.34 -17.28 -2.31
CA SER A 432 -8.12 -18.16 -3.47
C SER A 432 -6.66 -18.58 -3.61
N THR A 433 -6.39 -19.63 -4.38
CA THR A 433 -5.03 -20.09 -4.70
C THR A 433 -4.23 -18.97 -5.37
N ALA A 434 -4.82 -18.26 -6.34
CA ALA A 434 -4.18 -17.12 -6.99
C ALA A 434 -3.96 -15.94 -6.02
N GLY A 435 -4.92 -15.67 -5.13
CA GLY A 435 -4.79 -14.66 -4.07
C GLY A 435 -3.69 -14.97 -3.04
N ARG A 436 -3.40 -16.24 -2.79
CA ARG A 436 -2.25 -16.69 -1.96
C ARG A 436 -0.93 -16.37 -2.65
N SER A 437 -0.80 -16.62 -3.95
CA SER A 437 0.39 -16.27 -4.73
C SER A 437 0.65 -14.75 -4.74
N ILE A 438 -0.39 -13.94 -4.96
CA ILE A 438 -0.31 -12.47 -4.83
C ILE A 438 0.17 -12.04 -3.43
N LEU A 439 -0.35 -12.67 -2.36
CA LEU A 439 0.05 -12.37 -0.99
C LEU A 439 1.53 -12.70 -0.71
N SER A 440 2.07 -13.77 -1.32
CA SER A 440 3.49 -14.11 -1.25
C SER A 440 4.40 -13.31 -2.20
N GLY A 441 3.83 -12.47 -3.08
CA GLY A 441 4.56 -11.69 -4.07
C GLY A 441 4.89 -12.43 -5.38
N ASP A 442 4.28 -13.59 -5.60
CA ASP A 442 4.44 -14.42 -6.79
C ASP A 442 3.33 -14.09 -7.81
N GLN A 443 3.59 -13.11 -8.68
CA GLN A 443 2.64 -12.69 -9.72
C GLN A 443 2.49 -13.74 -10.84
N GLU A 444 3.57 -14.42 -11.20
CA GLU A 444 3.56 -15.43 -12.27
C GLU A 444 2.78 -16.68 -11.83
N GLY A 445 3.03 -17.17 -10.62
CA GLY A 445 2.23 -18.24 -10.01
C GLY A 445 0.77 -17.82 -9.77
N ALA A 446 0.49 -16.54 -9.54
CA ALA A 446 -0.87 -16.03 -9.45
C ALA A 446 -1.61 -16.09 -10.80
N ALA A 447 -0.99 -15.62 -11.88
CA ALA A 447 -1.54 -15.72 -13.24
C ALA A 447 -1.75 -17.18 -13.67
N ASN A 448 -0.78 -18.06 -13.38
CA ASN A 448 -0.88 -19.49 -13.66
C ASN A 448 -1.99 -20.18 -12.84
N ALA A 449 -2.17 -19.81 -11.56
CA ALA A 449 -3.25 -20.34 -10.73
C ALA A 449 -4.63 -19.85 -11.20
N LEU A 450 -4.73 -18.60 -11.66
CA LEU A 450 -5.95 -18.07 -12.28
C LEU A 450 -6.28 -18.82 -13.58
N ARG A 451 -5.29 -19.00 -14.47
CA ARG A 451 -5.45 -19.76 -15.73
C ARG A 451 -5.94 -21.18 -15.50
N GLY A 452 -5.43 -21.86 -14.48
CA GLY A 452 -5.86 -23.21 -14.10
C GLY A 452 -7.21 -23.30 -13.38
N ALA A 453 -7.79 -22.17 -12.94
CA ALA A 453 -9.10 -22.11 -12.29
C ALA A 453 -10.23 -21.67 -13.24
N LEU A 454 -9.89 -21.07 -14.39
CA LEU A 454 -10.83 -20.75 -15.45
C LEU A 454 -11.17 -22.00 -16.29
N PRO A 455 -12.43 -22.18 -16.73
CA PRO A 455 -12.75 -23.13 -17.79
C PRO A 455 -11.98 -22.81 -19.08
N GLU A 456 -11.69 -23.83 -19.90
CA GLU A 456 -11.06 -23.61 -21.21
C GLU A 456 -11.87 -22.62 -22.06
N PRO A 457 -11.24 -21.61 -22.68
CA PRO A 457 -11.94 -20.64 -23.50
C PRO A 457 -12.64 -21.30 -24.69
N VAL A 458 -13.95 -21.08 -24.80
CA VAL A 458 -14.78 -21.67 -25.85
C VAL A 458 -14.51 -21.00 -27.19
N ASP A 459 -14.33 -21.81 -28.24
CA ASP A 459 -14.31 -21.36 -29.63
C ASP A 459 -15.72 -21.34 -30.25
N LYS A 460 -16.78 -21.56 -29.45
CA LYS A 460 -18.15 -21.68 -29.94
C LYS A 460 -19.15 -20.78 -29.24
N VAL A 461 -20.14 -20.35 -30.02
CA VAL A 461 -21.31 -19.56 -29.60
C VAL A 461 -22.61 -20.21 -30.08
N MET A 462 -23.72 -19.96 -29.39
CA MET A 462 -25.06 -20.32 -29.83
C MET A 462 -25.68 -19.12 -30.58
N VAL A 463 -25.92 -19.27 -31.88
CA VAL A 463 -26.57 -18.23 -32.69
C VAL A 463 -28.07 -18.53 -32.79
N GLN A 464 -28.90 -17.59 -32.37
CA GLN A 464 -30.36 -17.72 -32.27
C GLN A 464 -31.07 -16.94 -33.39
N ALA A 465 -32.31 -17.35 -33.71
CA ALA A 465 -33.08 -16.82 -34.85
C ALA A 465 -33.50 -15.35 -34.71
N ASP A 466 -33.49 -14.82 -33.49
CA ASP A 466 -33.72 -13.42 -33.12
C ASP A 466 -32.44 -12.56 -33.19
N LEU A 467 -31.37 -13.05 -33.83
CA LEU A 467 -30.06 -12.40 -33.97
C LEU A 467 -29.28 -12.25 -32.65
N THR A 468 -29.70 -12.97 -31.61
CA THR A 468 -28.97 -13.09 -30.36
C THR A 468 -27.86 -14.14 -30.50
N VAL A 469 -26.66 -13.83 -29.99
CA VAL A 469 -25.49 -14.72 -29.99
C VAL A 469 -25.06 -14.91 -28.55
N VAL A 470 -25.16 -16.14 -28.04
CA VAL A 470 -24.85 -16.47 -26.64
C VAL A 470 -23.53 -17.22 -26.56
N ALA A 471 -22.55 -16.65 -25.86
CA ALA A 471 -21.32 -17.31 -25.50
C ALA A 471 -21.50 -18.08 -24.18
N PRO A 472 -21.39 -19.42 -24.14
CA PRO A 472 -21.63 -20.22 -22.93
C PRO A 472 -20.49 -20.16 -21.89
N GLY A 473 -19.43 -19.37 -22.17
CA GLY A 473 -18.27 -19.16 -21.30
C GLY A 473 -17.33 -18.10 -21.89
N ARG A 474 -16.13 -17.93 -21.31
CA ARG A 474 -15.07 -17.04 -21.85
C ARG A 474 -14.75 -17.46 -23.28
N LEU A 475 -14.89 -16.54 -24.23
CA LEU A 475 -14.52 -16.79 -25.62
C LEU A 475 -13.00 -16.77 -25.79
N GLN A 476 -12.47 -17.50 -26.78
CA GLN A 476 -11.10 -17.30 -27.23
C GLN A 476 -10.88 -15.83 -27.67
N PRO A 477 -9.72 -15.19 -27.35
CA PRO A 477 -9.52 -13.76 -27.57
C PRO A 477 -9.79 -13.28 -29.02
N GLU A 478 -9.36 -14.05 -30.03
CA GLU A 478 -9.63 -13.73 -31.44
C GLU A 478 -11.13 -13.72 -31.76
N LEU A 479 -11.88 -14.69 -31.23
CA LEU A 479 -13.34 -14.77 -31.41
C LEU A 479 -14.06 -13.65 -30.64
N ALA A 480 -13.62 -13.34 -29.42
CA ALA A 480 -14.15 -12.24 -28.62
C ALA A 480 -13.97 -10.89 -29.33
N ALA A 481 -12.78 -10.60 -29.85
CA ALA A 481 -12.48 -9.37 -30.59
C ALA A 481 -13.32 -9.25 -31.87
N ARG A 482 -13.43 -10.34 -32.66
CA ARG A 482 -14.25 -10.35 -33.88
C ARG A 482 -15.75 -10.16 -33.59
N LEU A 483 -16.26 -10.74 -32.50
CA LEU A 483 -17.66 -10.55 -32.08
C LEU A 483 -17.91 -9.14 -31.52
N ALA A 484 -16.98 -8.54 -30.77
CA ALA A 484 -17.12 -7.17 -30.25
C ALA A 484 -17.17 -6.11 -31.37
N VAL A 485 -16.56 -6.39 -32.52
CA VAL A 485 -16.65 -5.55 -33.73
C VAL A 485 -17.98 -5.76 -34.46
N ALA A 486 -18.45 -7.01 -34.57
CA ALA A 486 -19.62 -7.38 -35.38
C ALA A 486 -20.97 -7.42 -34.65
N ALA A 487 -20.99 -7.31 -33.31
CA ALA A 487 -22.18 -7.38 -32.47
C ALA A 487 -22.06 -6.44 -31.25
N ASP A 488 -23.20 -6.10 -30.65
CA ASP A 488 -23.29 -5.28 -29.44
C ASP A 488 -23.54 -6.17 -28.21
N VAL A 489 -22.87 -5.92 -27.08
CA VAL A 489 -23.09 -6.71 -25.85
C VAL A 489 -24.37 -6.24 -25.15
N GLU A 490 -25.36 -7.12 -25.01
CA GLU A 490 -26.58 -6.85 -24.23
C GLU A 490 -26.42 -7.20 -22.75
N SER A 491 -25.67 -8.25 -22.44
CA SER A 491 -25.43 -8.68 -21.06
C SER A 491 -24.09 -9.40 -20.92
N ALA A 492 -23.33 -9.00 -19.90
CA ALA A 492 -22.09 -9.67 -19.48
C ALA A 492 -22.35 -10.41 -18.16
N GLY A 493 -22.69 -11.70 -18.26
CA GLY A 493 -22.91 -12.59 -17.13
C GLY A 493 -22.07 -13.87 -17.25
N SER A 494 -22.51 -14.95 -16.59
CA SER A 494 -21.90 -16.29 -16.74
C SER A 494 -21.99 -16.85 -18.17
N ALA A 495 -22.93 -16.33 -18.97
CA ALA A 495 -22.92 -16.41 -20.42
C ALA A 495 -23.00 -14.98 -20.97
N THR A 496 -22.14 -14.62 -21.92
CA THR A 496 -22.18 -13.29 -22.56
C THR A 496 -23.20 -13.32 -23.69
N VAL A 497 -24.13 -12.37 -23.66
CA VAL A 497 -25.19 -12.23 -24.67
C VAL A 497 -24.85 -11.04 -25.56
N TYR A 498 -24.64 -11.31 -26.83
CA TYR A 498 -24.45 -10.31 -27.88
C TYR A 498 -25.70 -10.24 -28.77
N ARG A 499 -25.98 -9.07 -29.35
CA ARG A 499 -26.98 -8.89 -30.40
C ARG A 499 -26.30 -8.41 -31.68
N VAL A 500 -26.56 -9.09 -32.79
CA VAL A 500 -26.14 -8.60 -34.10
C VAL A 500 -27.15 -7.57 -34.61
N THR A 501 -26.70 -6.36 -34.91
CA THR A 501 -27.51 -5.25 -35.41
C THR A 501 -27.03 -4.80 -36.79
N PRO A 502 -27.86 -4.11 -37.60
CA PRO A 502 -27.40 -3.53 -38.86
C PRO A 502 -26.22 -2.54 -38.69
N ASP A 503 -26.16 -1.85 -37.55
CA ASP A 503 -25.12 -0.87 -37.25
C ASP A 503 -23.84 -1.53 -36.72
N SER A 504 -23.93 -2.63 -35.96
CA SER A 504 -22.76 -3.44 -35.58
C SER A 504 -22.11 -4.12 -36.80
N LEU A 505 -22.91 -4.59 -37.76
CA LEU A 505 -22.39 -5.10 -39.02
C LEU A 505 -21.77 -4.00 -39.88
N ARG A 506 -22.39 -2.80 -39.96
CA ARG A 506 -21.77 -1.65 -40.66
C ARG A 506 -20.42 -1.29 -40.05
N ARG A 507 -20.33 -1.24 -38.71
CA ARG A 507 -19.09 -1.03 -37.95
C ARG A 507 -18.00 -2.05 -38.36
N ALA A 508 -18.36 -3.32 -38.54
CA ALA A 508 -17.43 -4.35 -39.00
C ALA A 508 -16.96 -4.13 -40.45
N PHE A 509 -17.86 -3.79 -41.38
CA PHE A 509 -17.50 -3.47 -42.76
C PHE A 509 -16.65 -2.19 -42.87
N ASP A 510 -16.95 -1.16 -42.07
CA ASP A 510 -16.16 0.07 -41.98
C ASP A 510 -14.76 -0.19 -41.37
N GLY A 511 -14.65 -1.18 -40.49
CA GLY A 511 -13.39 -1.74 -39.99
C GLY A 511 -12.64 -2.65 -40.98
N GLY A 512 -13.17 -2.85 -42.19
CA GLY A 512 -12.51 -3.60 -43.27
C GLY A 512 -12.83 -5.09 -43.35
N ALA A 513 -13.77 -5.62 -42.56
CA ALA A 513 -14.22 -7.01 -42.70
C ALA A 513 -15.00 -7.20 -44.02
N SER A 514 -14.76 -8.31 -44.73
CA SER A 514 -15.56 -8.65 -45.92
C SER A 514 -16.81 -9.46 -45.57
N THR A 515 -17.75 -9.54 -46.51
CA THR A 515 -18.95 -10.39 -46.38
C THR A 515 -18.60 -11.85 -46.12
N ALA A 516 -17.52 -12.34 -46.76
CA ALA A 516 -17.04 -13.70 -46.56
C ALA A 516 -16.45 -13.91 -45.16
N ASP A 517 -15.76 -12.91 -44.59
CA ASP A 517 -15.18 -13.01 -43.24
C ASP A 517 -16.26 -13.07 -42.15
N LEU A 518 -17.38 -12.38 -42.36
CA LEU A 518 -18.53 -12.37 -41.45
C LEU A 518 -19.36 -13.65 -41.54
N HIS A 519 -19.64 -14.17 -42.74
CA HIS A 519 -20.26 -15.49 -42.87
C HIS A 519 -19.35 -16.58 -42.27
N SER A 520 -18.04 -16.56 -42.59
CA SER A 520 -17.07 -17.51 -42.05
C SER A 520 -16.94 -17.43 -40.51
N LEU A 521 -17.05 -16.24 -39.91
CA LEU A 521 -17.09 -16.07 -38.45
C LEU A 521 -18.23 -16.90 -37.83
N PHE A 522 -19.46 -16.70 -38.30
CA PHE A 522 -20.62 -17.38 -37.70
C PHE A 522 -20.72 -18.86 -38.11
N GLU A 523 -20.32 -19.24 -39.33
CA GLU A 523 -20.27 -20.63 -39.76
C GLU A 523 -19.24 -21.45 -38.97
N LYS A 524 -18.02 -20.92 -38.79
CA LYS A 524 -16.95 -21.63 -38.07
C LYS A 524 -17.24 -21.75 -36.57
N HIS A 525 -17.89 -20.74 -35.98
CA HIS A 525 -18.01 -20.62 -34.52
C HIS A 525 -19.43 -20.89 -33.97
N SER A 526 -20.46 -21.11 -34.79
CA SER A 526 -21.79 -21.49 -34.28
C SER A 526 -21.88 -22.97 -33.86
N LEU A 527 -22.48 -23.24 -32.69
CA LEU A 527 -22.94 -24.57 -32.25
C LEU A 527 -24.30 -24.97 -32.83
N THR A 528 -25.14 -23.99 -33.15
CA THR A 528 -26.54 -24.19 -33.57
C THR A 528 -26.75 -24.09 -35.08
N GLY A 529 -25.66 -23.91 -35.84
CA GLY A 529 -25.70 -23.47 -37.23
C GLY A 529 -25.97 -21.96 -37.36
N VAL A 530 -25.94 -21.42 -38.58
CA VAL A 530 -26.21 -20.00 -38.83
C VAL A 530 -27.69 -19.85 -39.23
N PRO A 531 -28.51 -19.09 -38.47
CA PRO A 531 -29.88 -18.82 -38.84
C PRO A 531 -29.96 -17.99 -40.13
N GLN A 532 -30.85 -18.39 -41.04
CA GLN A 532 -31.06 -17.73 -42.33
C GLN A 532 -31.31 -16.20 -42.23
N ALA A 533 -31.90 -15.73 -41.12
CA ALA A 533 -32.09 -14.31 -40.83
C ALA A 533 -30.78 -13.55 -40.69
N LEU A 534 -29.75 -14.15 -40.07
CA LEU A 534 -28.42 -13.54 -39.93
C LEU A 534 -27.70 -13.50 -41.28
N THR A 535 -27.78 -14.58 -42.06
CA THR A 535 -27.23 -14.64 -43.43
C THR A 535 -27.81 -13.52 -44.30
N TYR A 536 -29.14 -13.35 -44.30
CA TYR A 536 -29.79 -12.27 -45.05
C TYR A 536 -29.42 -10.88 -44.56
N LEU A 537 -29.26 -10.68 -43.25
CA LEU A 537 -28.86 -9.39 -42.70
C LEU A 537 -27.43 -9.00 -43.12
N ILE A 538 -26.49 -9.93 -43.06
CA ILE A 538 -25.10 -9.72 -43.51
C ILE A 538 -25.08 -9.33 -45.00
N ASP A 539 -25.81 -10.06 -45.85
CA ASP A 539 -25.88 -9.79 -47.28
C ASP A 539 -26.56 -8.46 -47.62
N ASP A 540 -27.63 -8.08 -46.91
CA ASP A 540 -28.33 -6.81 -47.14
C ASP A 540 -27.50 -5.60 -46.72
N VAL A 541 -26.79 -5.68 -45.58
CA VAL A 541 -25.85 -4.63 -45.16
C VAL A 541 -24.67 -4.55 -46.14
N ALA A 542 -24.11 -5.70 -46.55
CA ALA A 542 -23.00 -5.75 -47.53
C ALA A 542 -23.37 -5.12 -48.88
N ARG A 543 -24.57 -5.41 -49.42
CA ARG A 543 -25.05 -4.82 -50.70
C ARG A 543 -25.22 -3.31 -50.65
N ARG A 544 -25.43 -2.74 -49.46
CA ARG A 544 -25.57 -1.29 -49.25
C ARG A 544 -24.23 -0.63 -48.92
N HIS A 545 -23.22 -1.41 -48.52
CA HIS A 545 -21.86 -0.97 -48.28
C HIS A 545 -21.08 -0.84 -49.61
N GLY A 546 -20.20 0.16 -49.73
CA GLY A 546 -19.31 0.31 -50.90
C GLY A 546 -19.93 0.71 -52.26
N VAL A 547 -21.25 0.90 -52.37
CA VAL A 547 -21.91 1.34 -53.62
C VAL A 547 -21.44 2.75 -54.05
N LEU A 548 -21.11 3.59 -53.08
CA LEU A 548 -20.48 4.90 -53.28
C LEU A 548 -18.95 4.73 -53.26
N ARG A 549 -18.27 5.02 -54.39
CA ARG A 549 -16.80 4.97 -54.46
C ARG A 549 -16.17 6.25 -53.94
N VAL A 550 -15.36 6.12 -52.90
CA VAL A 550 -14.57 7.21 -52.31
C VAL A 550 -13.13 7.12 -52.81
N GLY A 551 -12.64 8.18 -53.44
CA GLY A 551 -11.23 8.33 -53.79
C GLY A 551 -10.50 9.19 -52.77
N ALA A 552 -9.26 8.85 -52.42
CA ALA A 552 -8.46 9.64 -51.49
C ALA A 552 -8.06 10.99 -52.12
N ALA A 553 -8.72 12.06 -51.68
CA ALA A 553 -8.29 13.44 -51.83
C ALA A 553 -7.87 13.95 -50.45
N ALA A 554 -6.68 14.54 -50.35
CA ALA A 554 -6.20 15.11 -49.08
C ALA A 554 -6.73 16.54 -48.86
N SER A 555 -7.26 17.18 -49.91
CA SER A 555 -8.06 18.39 -49.85
C SER A 555 -8.92 18.54 -51.10
N TYR A 556 -9.96 19.38 -51.02
CA TYR A 556 -10.80 19.75 -52.16
C TYR A 556 -11.00 21.27 -52.21
N LEU A 557 -11.36 21.75 -53.41
CA LEU A 557 -11.72 23.13 -53.71
C LEU A 557 -13.13 23.11 -54.28
N ARG A 558 -14.03 23.95 -53.75
CA ARG A 558 -15.35 24.21 -54.35
C ARG A 558 -15.59 25.71 -54.52
N SER A 559 -16.31 26.07 -55.56
CA SER A 559 -16.78 27.43 -55.83
C SER A 559 -18.02 27.37 -56.71
N GLU A 560 -18.99 28.26 -56.51
CA GLU A 560 -20.13 28.40 -57.41
C GLU A 560 -19.75 29.04 -58.75
N ASP A 561 -18.62 29.77 -58.79
CA ASP A 561 -17.98 30.25 -60.01
C ASP A 561 -16.92 29.25 -60.52
N PRO A 562 -17.11 28.64 -61.71
CA PRO A 562 -16.11 27.78 -62.34
C PRO A 562 -14.82 28.52 -62.72
N ALA A 563 -14.86 29.83 -63.05
CA ALA A 563 -13.67 30.59 -63.40
C ALA A 563 -12.70 30.72 -62.20
N LEU A 564 -13.25 30.81 -60.98
CA LEU A 564 -12.46 30.78 -59.75
C LEU A 564 -11.81 29.41 -59.49
N ILE A 565 -12.44 28.30 -59.87
CA ILE A 565 -11.81 26.96 -59.84
C ILE A 565 -10.66 26.90 -60.84
N ASP A 566 -10.83 27.43 -62.04
CA ASP A 566 -9.80 27.46 -63.08
C ASP A 566 -8.59 28.29 -62.63
N GLN A 567 -8.84 29.46 -62.02
CA GLN A 567 -7.82 30.31 -61.41
C GLN A 567 -7.11 29.59 -60.25
N ALA A 568 -7.84 28.94 -59.35
CA ALA A 568 -7.27 28.24 -58.20
C ALA A 568 -6.40 27.03 -58.62
N ILE A 569 -6.83 26.26 -59.62
CA ILE A 569 -6.04 25.16 -60.21
C ILE A 569 -4.75 25.71 -60.83
N ALA A 570 -4.83 26.81 -61.60
CA ALA A 570 -3.66 27.41 -62.22
C ALA A 570 -2.63 27.91 -61.19
N GLN A 571 -3.08 28.62 -60.14
CA GLN A 571 -2.20 29.14 -59.10
C GLN A 571 -1.59 28.03 -58.21
N ALA A 572 -2.37 27.00 -57.88
CA ALA A 572 -1.86 25.84 -57.15
C ALA A 572 -0.81 25.07 -57.98
N THR A 573 -1.05 24.90 -59.28
CA THR A 573 -0.13 24.22 -60.20
C THR A 573 1.15 25.02 -60.42
N ALA A 574 1.05 26.36 -60.55
CA ALA A 574 2.21 27.26 -60.58
C ALA A 574 3.05 27.22 -59.29
N SER A 575 2.43 26.83 -58.17
CA SER A 575 3.06 26.62 -56.86
C SER A 575 3.54 25.18 -56.64
N GLY A 576 3.51 24.32 -57.67
CA GLY A 576 3.97 22.92 -57.61
C GLY A 576 2.98 21.93 -56.99
N MET A 577 1.74 22.33 -56.68
CA MET A 577 0.73 21.45 -56.09
C MET A 577 -0.06 20.70 -57.17
N SER A 578 -0.31 19.41 -56.96
CA SER A 578 -1.11 18.59 -57.88
C SER A 578 -2.61 18.74 -57.59
N VAL A 579 -3.32 19.47 -58.45
CA VAL A 579 -4.78 19.67 -58.36
C VAL A 579 -5.46 19.17 -59.62
N ARG A 580 -6.52 18.37 -59.47
CA ARG A 580 -7.29 17.78 -60.57
C ARG A 580 -8.78 18.05 -60.41
N ARG A 581 -9.45 18.45 -61.48
CA ARG A 581 -10.91 18.67 -61.50
C ARG A 581 -11.69 17.36 -61.36
N LEU A 582 -12.75 17.36 -60.56
CA LEU A 582 -13.76 16.29 -60.51
C LEU A 582 -15.08 16.71 -61.15
N ALA A 583 -15.47 17.98 -61.00
CA ALA A 583 -16.68 18.57 -61.58
C ALA A 583 -16.41 20.04 -61.95
N PRO A 584 -17.25 20.72 -62.76
CA PRO A 584 -17.02 22.11 -63.17
C PRO A 584 -16.77 23.09 -62.00
N THR A 585 -17.41 22.83 -60.85
CA THR A 585 -17.34 23.63 -59.62
C THR A 585 -16.49 22.98 -58.52
N VAL A 586 -15.85 21.82 -58.76
CA VAL A 586 -15.13 21.05 -57.73
C VAL A 586 -13.82 20.46 -58.26
N ALA A 587 -12.72 20.72 -57.55
CA ALA A 587 -11.42 20.09 -57.77
C ALA A 587 -10.89 19.42 -56.49
N ILE A 588 -9.98 18.46 -56.65
CA ILE A 588 -9.30 17.76 -55.55
C ILE A 588 -7.79 17.89 -55.66
N SER A 589 -7.09 17.78 -54.53
CA SER A 589 -5.64 17.64 -54.46
C SER A 589 -5.24 16.43 -53.62
N THR A 590 -4.05 15.91 -53.92
CA THR A 590 -3.35 14.95 -53.05
C THR A 590 -2.50 15.64 -51.97
N SER A 591 -2.33 16.97 -52.05
CA SER A 591 -1.76 17.80 -51.00
C SER A 591 -2.77 18.04 -49.88
N ARG A 592 -2.29 18.17 -48.64
CA ARG A 592 -3.17 18.38 -47.48
C ARG A 592 -3.78 19.78 -47.51
N LEU A 593 -4.88 19.94 -46.78
CA LEU A 593 -5.58 21.22 -46.65
C LEU A 593 -4.66 22.35 -46.16
N GLU A 594 -3.80 22.05 -45.19
CA GLU A 594 -2.76 22.97 -44.67
C GLU A 594 -1.76 23.43 -45.73
N ASP A 595 -1.27 22.49 -46.56
CA ASP A 595 -0.32 22.76 -47.65
C ASP A 595 -0.95 23.54 -48.81
N LEU A 596 -2.23 23.31 -49.10
CA LEU A 596 -2.95 23.95 -50.21
C LEU A 596 -3.46 25.37 -49.87
N LEU A 597 -3.79 25.65 -48.60
CA LEU A 597 -4.31 26.95 -48.17
C LEU A 597 -3.27 28.08 -48.27
N ALA A 598 -1.99 27.80 -48.00
CA ALA A 598 -0.96 28.85 -47.98
C ALA A 598 -0.63 29.42 -49.38
N PRO A 599 -0.38 28.61 -50.44
CA PRO A 599 -0.14 29.12 -51.78
C PRO A 599 -1.32 29.90 -52.36
N LEU A 600 -2.55 29.43 -52.13
CA LEU A 600 -3.76 30.11 -52.63
C LEU A 600 -3.95 31.49 -51.99
N ARG A 601 -3.62 31.65 -50.70
CA ARG A 601 -3.62 32.96 -50.02
C ARG A 601 -2.54 33.90 -50.54
N LEU A 602 -1.34 33.37 -50.83
CA LEU A 602 -0.26 34.16 -51.45
C LEU A 602 -0.62 34.62 -52.87
N ALA A 603 -1.42 33.85 -53.59
CA ALA A 603 -1.99 34.22 -54.89
C ALA A 603 -3.20 35.19 -54.81
N GLY A 604 -3.51 35.74 -53.64
CA GLY A 604 -4.59 36.71 -53.44
C GLY A 604 -6.00 36.13 -53.33
N LEU A 605 -6.15 34.80 -53.27
CA LEU A 605 -7.43 34.13 -53.05
C LEU A 605 -7.72 34.03 -51.54
N VAL A 606 -9.00 33.99 -51.16
CA VAL A 606 -9.42 33.94 -49.74
C VAL A 606 -10.18 32.64 -49.42
N PRO A 607 -9.50 31.47 -49.41
CA PRO A 607 -10.16 30.18 -49.17
C PRO A 607 -10.49 29.96 -47.68
N ALA A 608 -11.70 29.44 -47.45
CA ALA A 608 -12.16 28.91 -46.16
C ALA A 608 -11.91 27.39 -46.07
N ALA A 609 -11.61 26.89 -44.87
CA ALA A 609 -11.42 25.46 -44.61
C ALA A 609 -12.77 24.81 -44.31
N GLU A 610 -13.12 23.71 -44.96
CA GLU A 610 -14.37 22.97 -44.76
C GLU A 610 -14.12 21.54 -44.27
N ASN A 611 -15.04 20.99 -43.46
CA ASN A 611 -15.02 19.57 -43.14
C ASN A 611 -15.65 18.74 -44.26
N ASN A 612 -15.55 17.43 -44.07
CA ASN A 612 -16.35 16.41 -44.77
C ASN A 612 -17.88 16.65 -44.78
N ALA A 613 -18.42 17.59 -43.99
CA ALA A 613 -19.84 17.98 -44.01
C ALA A 613 -20.11 19.31 -44.77
N GLY A 614 -19.10 19.92 -45.40
CA GLY A 614 -19.23 21.19 -46.13
C GLY A 614 -19.44 22.41 -45.23
N ALA A 615 -19.39 22.24 -43.91
CA ALA A 615 -19.38 23.35 -42.96
C ALA A 615 -17.96 23.88 -42.82
N VAL A 616 -17.82 25.22 -42.75
CA VAL A 616 -16.52 25.84 -42.47
C VAL A 616 -16.05 25.40 -41.08
N ILE A 617 -14.84 24.85 -40.98
CA ILE A 617 -14.28 24.27 -39.75
C ILE A 617 -13.07 24.98 -39.19
N ASP A 618 -12.93 24.74 -37.89
CA ASP A 618 -11.67 24.69 -37.17
C ASP A 618 -11.25 23.20 -36.96
N LEU A 619 -9.97 22.87 -37.13
CA LEU A 619 -9.45 21.50 -37.40
C LEU A 619 -8.88 20.77 -36.15
N ARG A 620 -9.62 19.85 -35.48
CA ARG A 620 -9.19 19.03 -34.30
C ARG A 620 -10.05 17.74 -34.19
N ALA A 621 -9.65 16.57 -33.65
CA ALA A 621 -8.35 15.96 -33.32
C ALA A 621 -8.52 14.41 -33.02
N ALA A 622 -7.42 13.68 -32.78
CA ALA A 622 -7.35 12.22 -32.47
C ALA A 622 -7.57 11.87 -30.97
N PRO A 623 -7.81 10.59 -30.57
CA PRO A 623 -7.99 10.18 -29.17
C PRO A 623 -6.83 10.63 -28.27
N GLN A 624 -7.16 11.00 -27.04
CA GLN A 624 -6.20 11.67 -26.16
C GLN A 624 -5.37 10.64 -25.38
N ARG A 625 -4.05 10.72 -25.56
CA ARG A 625 -3.04 10.05 -24.74
C ARG A 625 -2.15 11.12 -24.13
N THR A 626 -1.78 10.93 -22.87
CA THR A 626 -0.71 11.73 -22.24
C THR A 626 0.58 10.94 -22.19
N THR A 627 1.72 11.64 -22.27
CA THR A 627 2.98 11.06 -21.83
C THR A 627 2.91 10.76 -20.34
N THR A 628 3.57 9.70 -19.91
CA THR A 628 3.53 9.21 -18.53
C THR A 628 4.22 10.19 -17.57
N ALA A 629 3.49 11.22 -17.16
CA ALA A 629 3.75 11.86 -15.88
C ALA A 629 3.25 10.88 -14.81
N VAL A 630 4.11 9.96 -14.37
CA VAL A 630 3.82 9.19 -13.15
C VAL A 630 3.60 10.23 -12.07
N LEU A 631 2.34 10.36 -11.60
CA LEU A 631 2.02 11.04 -10.35
C LEU A 631 2.73 10.26 -9.26
N THR A 632 4.00 10.57 -9.07
CA THR A 632 4.88 9.77 -8.24
C THR A 632 4.38 9.97 -6.82
N PRO A 633 3.71 8.98 -6.18
CA PRO A 633 3.47 9.10 -4.75
C PRO A 633 4.85 9.22 -4.12
N ALA A 634 5.09 10.33 -3.42
CA ALA A 634 6.43 10.73 -2.96
C ALA A 634 7.16 9.51 -2.39
N ARG A 635 8.23 9.06 -3.07
CA ARG A 635 8.71 7.66 -3.08
C ARG A 635 8.91 7.09 -1.67
N ARG A 636 7.83 6.55 -1.10
CA ARG A 636 7.79 5.65 0.05
C ARG A 636 7.31 4.28 -0.43
N ARG A 637 7.98 3.76 -1.46
CA ARG A 637 8.19 2.31 -1.50
C ARG A 637 9.01 2.01 -0.26
N GLU A 638 8.38 1.32 0.68
CA GLU A 638 9.11 0.61 1.72
C GLU A 638 10.09 -0.33 1.01
N PRO A 639 11.39 -0.33 1.35
CA PRO A 639 12.34 -1.21 0.68
C PRO A 639 11.86 -2.67 0.78
N PRO A 640 12.11 -3.51 -0.24
CA PRO A 640 11.87 -4.94 -0.10
C PRO A 640 12.61 -5.46 1.14
N LEU A 641 12.00 -6.43 1.82
CA LEU A 641 12.63 -7.05 2.99
C LEU A 641 14.02 -7.59 2.61
N PRO A 642 15.08 -7.29 3.37
CA PRO A 642 16.41 -7.75 3.03
C PRO A 642 16.48 -9.29 3.03
N SER A 643 17.21 -9.86 2.07
CA SER A 643 17.47 -11.30 2.06
C SER A 643 18.36 -11.72 3.26
N ASP A 644 18.33 -12.99 3.62
CA ASP A 644 19.17 -13.53 4.71
C ASP A 644 20.67 -13.24 4.50
N GLU A 645 21.13 -13.27 3.25
CA GLU A 645 22.49 -12.90 2.86
C GLU A 645 22.77 -11.40 3.09
N GLN A 646 21.83 -10.52 2.72
CA GLN A 646 21.93 -9.08 2.99
C GLN A 646 21.91 -8.77 4.48
N LEU A 647 21.14 -9.52 5.27
CA LEU A 647 21.14 -9.43 6.74
C LEU A 647 22.46 -9.90 7.34
N ALA A 648 23.02 -11.03 6.87
CA ALA A 648 24.31 -11.52 7.31
C ALA A 648 25.44 -10.52 7.00
N GLY A 649 25.49 -9.97 5.78
CA GLY A 649 26.44 -8.92 5.39
C GLY A 649 26.23 -7.58 6.12
N LEU A 650 25.04 -7.29 6.63
CA LEU A 650 24.79 -6.17 7.54
C LEU A 650 25.35 -6.45 8.94
N VAL A 651 25.15 -7.66 9.48
CA VAL A 651 25.70 -8.07 10.80
C VAL A 651 27.22 -8.04 10.80
N GLN A 652 27.88 -8.60 9.77
CA GLN A 652 29.35 -8.56 9.67
C GLN A 652 29.89 -7.13 9.67
N ARG A 653 29.29 -6.21 8.90
CA ARG A 653 29.69 -4.80 8.91
C ARG A 653 29.52 -4.15 10.28
N MET A 654 28.42 -4.43 10.99
CA MET A 654 28.21 -3.91 12.35
C MET A 654 29.23 -4.45 13.36
N ARG A 655 29.58 -5.74 13.27
CA ARG A 655 30.64 -6.37 14.09
C ARG A 655 32.00 -5.73 13.84
N SER A 656 32.40 -5.59 12.58
CA SER A 656 33.66 -4.96 12.19
C SER A 656 33.73 -3.50 12.63
N ALA A 657 32.62 -2.76 12.57
CA ALA A 657 32.55 -1.39 13.08
C ALA A 657 32.70 -1.33 14.61
N ASP A 658 32.01 -2.20 15.34
CA ASP A 658 32.02 -2.23 16.82
C ASP A 658 33.40 -2.65 17.39
N GLY A 659 34.05 -3.67 16.83
CA GLY A 659 35.40 -4.08 17.23
C GLY A 659 36.48 -3.02 16.99
N ASN A 660 36.32 -2.19 15.95
CA ASN A 660 37.21 -1.06 15.69
C ASN A 660 37.02 0.11 16.68
N VAL A 661 35.84 0.25 17.29
CA VAL A 661 35.59 1.24 18.35
C VAL A 661 36.31 0.84 19.64
N ASP A 662 36.25 -0.43 20.02
CA ASP A 662 36.96 -0.92 21.20
C ASP A 662 38.49 -0.87 21.01
N ALA A 663 38.99 -1.12 19.79
CA ALA A 663 40.41 -0.91 19.46
C ALA A 663 40.85 0.56 19.61
N ALA A 664 40.05 1.53 19.12
CA ALA A 664 40.34 2.95 19.30
C ALA A 664 40.27 3.38 20.78
N ASN A 665 39.31 2.83 21.55
CA ASN A 665 39.15 3.11 22.98
C ASN A 665 40.23 2.48 23.88
N SER A 666 41.10 1.62 23.32
CA SER A 666 42.18 0.93 24.06
C SER A 666 43.49 1.73 24.16
N GLN A 667 43.59 2.87 23.48
CA GLN A 667 44.73 3.78 23.53
C GLN A 667 44.72 4.62 24.81
N SER A 668 45.88 4.79 25.47
CA SER A 668 45.95 5.60 26.69
C SER A 668 45.77 7.11 26.38
N PRO A 669 45.26 7.90 27.34
CA PRO A 669 45.15 9.35 27.17
C PRO A 669 46.49 10.06 26.87
N GLN A 670 47.62 9.46 27.24
CA GLN A 670 48.96 9.98 26.98
C GLN A 670 49.38 9.75 25.52
N GLU A 671 49.10 8.58 24.96
CA GLU A 671 49.34 8.27 23.54
C GLU A 671 48.42 9.11 22.64
N ASN A 672 47.14 9.22 22.98
CA ASN A 672 46.18 10.09 22.27
C ASN A 672 46.67 11.54 22.23
N LEU A 673 47.20 12.07 23.35
CA LEU A 673 47.78 13.42 23.42
C LEU A 673 49.06 13.56 22.58
N ALA A 674 49.91 12.53 22.54
CA ALA A 674 51.13 12.52 21.74
C ALA A 674 50.82 12.57 20.24
N VAL A 675 49.88 11.74 19.76
CA VAL A 675 49.44 11.74 18.36
C VAL A 675 48.78 13.06 17.97
N LEU A 676 47.97 13.66 18.86
CA LEU A 676 47.36 14.98 18.61
C LEU A 676 48.39 16.11 18.51
N ARG A 677 49.44 16.10 19.33
CA ARG A 677 50.54 17.09 19.25
C ARG A 677 51.34 16.91 17.96
N GLN A 678 51.75 15.68 17.65
CA GLN A 678 52.44 15.37 16.41
C GLN A 678 51.64 15.78 15.16
N ALA A 679 50.31 15.62 15.20
CA ALA A 679 49.41 16.06 14.13
C ALA A 679 49.32 17.60 14.00
N VAL A 680 49.39 18.35 15.10
CA VAL A 680 49.53 19.83 15.05
C VAL A 680 50.86 20.21 14.40
N ASP A 681 51.96 19.63 14.87
CA ASP A 681 53.33 19.96 14.43
C ASP A 681 53.56 19.66 12.94
N HIS A 682 52.87 18.67 12.38
CA HIS A 682 52.94 18.30 10.97
C HIS A 682 51.73 18.76 10.13
N HIS A 683 50.77 19.49 10.72
CA HIS A 683 49.51 19.90 10.08
C HIS A 683 48.74 18.74 9.40
N GLN A 684 48.68 17.59 10.06
CA GLN A 684 48.07 16.37 9.53
C GLN A 684 46.65 16.15 10.06
N ALA A 685 45.75 15.70 9.18
CA ALA A 685 44.42 15.25 9.58
C ALA A 685 44.50 13.96 10.41
N VAL A 686 43.68 13.87 11.46
CA VAL A 686 43.54 12.68 12.31
C VAL A 686 42.08 12.29 12.48
N TRP A 687 41.83 11.00 12.68
CA TRP A 687 40.54 10.52 13.15
C TRP A 687 40.52 10.51 14.67
N ILE A 688 39.47 11.09 15.26
CA ILE A 688 39.18 11.00 16.68
C ILE A 688 37.87 10.24 16.93
N GLY A 689 37.84 9.43 17.99
CA GLY A 689 36.60 9.05 18.67
C GLY A 689 36.23 10.14 19.68
N TYR A 690 35.00 10.65 19.65
CA TYR A 690 34.55 11.75 20.51
C TYR A 690 33.18 11.49 21.12
N VAL A 691 33.09 11.56 22.45
CA VAL A 691 31.85 11.46 23.22
C VAL A 691 31.24 12.86 23.41
N ASP A 692 29.99 13.05 22.98
CA ASP A 692 29.26 14.30 23.21
C ASP A 692 28.66 14.42 24.63
N SER A 693 27.99 15.53 24.91
CA SER A 693 27.35 15.79 26.22
C SER A 693 26.14 14.90 26.52
N GLU A 694 25.62 14.18 25.54
CA GLU A 694 24.49 13.25 25.69
C GLU A 694 24.98 11.79 25.82
N GLY A 695 26.31 11.57 25.86
CA GLY A 695 26.94 10.25 25.93
C GLY A 695 27.08 9.57 24.56
N GLY A 696 26.79 10.26 23.46
CA GLY A 696 26.91 9.73 22.11
C GLY A 696 28.36 9.67 21.63
N THR A 697 28.84 8.48 21.28
CA THR A 697 30.12 8.29 20.60
C THR A 697 30.00 8.66 19.11
N THR A 698 30.91 9.53 18.63
CA THR A 698 30.99 9.96 17.23
C THR A 698 32.43 9.89 16.72
N ARG A 699 32.66 9.29 15.54
CA ARG A 699 33.97 9.33 14.87
C ARG A 699 34.07 10.57 13.99
N ARG A 700 35.16 11.33 14.06
CA ARG A 700 35.35 12.59 13.30
C ARG A 700 36.75 12.68 12.73
N MET A 701 36.88 13.23 11.52
CA MET A 701 38.18 13.60 10.95
C MET A 701 38.39 15.10 11.24
N ILE A 702 39.49 15.41 11.93
CA ILE A 702 39.82 16.76 12.34
C ILE A 702 41.25 17.13 11.89
N GLU A 703 41.47 18.40 11.59
CA GLU A 703 42.81 18.98 11.44
C GLU A 703 43.11 19.78 12.72
N PRO A 704 43.93 19.26 13.65
CA PRO A 704 44.22 19.94 14.89
C PRO A 704 45.15 21.13 14.63
N VAL A 705 44.78 22.29 15.16
CA VAL A 705 45.50 23.57 15.02
C VAL A 705 46.29 23.89 16.29
N ALA A 706 45.72 23.57 17.46
CA ALA A 706 46.39 23.77 18.75
C ALA A 706 45.84 22.81 19.81
N VAL A 707 46.73 22.32 20.69
CA VAL A 707 46.36 21.53 21.88
C VAL A 707 46.74 22.30 23.14
N SER A 708 45.75 22.75 23.91
CA SER A 708 45.97 23.56 25.12
C SER A 708 44.85 23.40 26.16
N GLY A 709 45.20 23.53 27.44
CA GLY A 709 44.23 23.66 28.54
C GLY A 709 43.22 22.52 28.68
N GLY A 710 43.59 21.27 28.35
CA GLY A 710 42.66 20.13 28.38
C GLY A 710 41.74 20.02 27.15
N SER A 711 42.06 20.73 26.06
CA SER A 711 41.27 20.75 24.83
C SER A 711 42.14 20.82 23.56
N VAL A 712 41.51 20.53 22.41
CA VAL A 712 42.08 20.65 21.07
C VAL A 712 41.20 21.59 20.25
N ALA A 713 41.78 22.66 19.72
CA ALA A 713 41.14 23.46 18.66
C ALA A 713 41.49 22.83 17.31
N ALA A 714 40.47 22.50 16.51
CA ALA A 714 40.63 21.78 15.25
C ALA A 714 39.54 22.12 14.23
N PHE A 715 39.87 22.05 12.94
CA PHE A 715 38.89 22.14 11.87
C PHE A 715 38.18 20.79 11.70
N ASP A 716 36.86 20.75 11.93
CA ASP A 716 36.02 19.55 11.80
C ASP A 716 35.65 19.35 10.32
N ARG A 717 36.39 18.49 9.59
CA ARG A 717 36.16 18.26 8.15
C ARG A 717 34.76 17.74 7.80
N LEU A 718 34.01 17.20 8.77
CA LEU A 718 32.61 16.78 8.55
C LEU A 718 31.63 17.95 8.59
N ARG A 719 32.00 19.10 9.19
CA ARG A 719 31.16 20.28 9.37
C ARG A 719 31.78 21.58 8.85
N GLU A 720 32.93 21.49 8.17
CA GLU A 720 33.65 22.59 7.54
C GLU A 720 33.84 23.83 8.45
N THR A 721 34.01 23.60 9.76
CA THR A 721 34.02 24.65 10.78
C THR A 721 35.07 24.38 11.86
N MET A 722 35.63 25.47 12.40
CA MET A 722 36.58 25.41 13.52
C MET A 722 35.84 25.08 14.82
N ARG A 723 36.33 24.10 15.58
CA ARG A 723 35.70 23.63 16.83
C ARG A 723 36.73 23.28 17.89
N THR A 724 36.32 23.41 19.15
CA THR A 724 37.09 22.95 20.30
C THR A 724 36.55 21.62 20.81
N PHE A 725 37.43 20.64 21.00
CA PHE A 725 37.15 19.30 21.50
C PHE A 725 37.83 19.11 22.86
N ALA A 726 37.10 18.70 23.89
CA ALA A 726 37.70 18.43 25.21
C ALA A 726 38.49 17.11 25.18
N LEU A 727 39.75 17.10 25.62
CA LEU A 727 40.63 15.93 25.58
C LEU A 727 40.07 14.74 26.37
N HIS A 728 39.43 14.99 27.51
CA HIS A 728 38.79 13.95 28.34
C HIS A 728 37.56 13.29 27.69
N ARG A 729 37.11 13.80 26.52
CA ARG A 729 36.02 13.23 25.71
C ARG A 729 36.52 12.61 24.41
N ILE A 730 37.82 12.71 24.12
CA ILE A 730 38.46 12.01 23.01
C ILE A 730 38.84 10.63 23.49
N THR A 731 38.23 9.59 22.91
CA THR A 731 38.39 8.20 23.37
C THR A 731 39.51 7.46 22.65
N GLY A 732 39.92 7.92 21.48
CA GLY A 732 41.01 7.37 20.67
C GLY A 732 41.44 8.32 19.55
N VAL A 733 42.67 8.21 19.09
CA VAL A 733 43.26 9.05 18.03
C VAL A 733 44.07 8.20 17.05
N GLN A 734 43.72 8.29 15.76
CA GLN A 734 44.38 7.57 14.68
C GLN A 734 44.87 8.55 13.60
N ALA A 735 46.18 8.52 13.31
CA ALA A 735 46.76 9.30 12.22
C ALA A 735 46.24 8.85 10.84
N VAL A 736 46.04 9.78 9.91
CA VAL A 736 45.74 9.47 8.51
C VAL A 736 47.07 9.29 7.75
N PRO A 737 47.29 8.17 7.02
CA PRO A 737 48.53 7.96 6.28
C PRO A 737 48.80 9.04 5.22
N PRO A 738 50.05 9.52 5.07
CA PRO A 738 50.41 10.53 4.08
C PRO A 738 50.29 9.95 2.65
N GLY A 739 49.27 10.40 1.91
CA GLY A 739 49.00 9.95 0.53
C GLY A 739 47.51 9.80 0.21
N GLY A 740 46.64 9.70 1.22
CA GLY A 740 45.19 9.61 1.04
C GLY A 740 44.53 10.94 0.68
N ASN A 741 44.60 11.36 -0.59
CA ASN A 741 43.74 12.43 -1.09
C ASN A 741 42.27 11.95 -1.03
N GLY A 742 41.37 12.76 -0.48
CA GLY A 742 40.10 12.28 0.07
C GLY A 742 39.06 11.82 -0.96
N ALA A 743 39.09 10.54 -1.38
CA ALA A 743 38.05 9.92 -2.22
C ALA A 743 38.00 8.37 -2.18
N THR A 744 38.31 7.71 -1.06
CA THR A 744 38.16 6.24 -0.94
C THR A 744 37.47 5.80 0.35
N ARG A 745 36.35 5.08 0.20
CA ARG A 745 35.81 4.21 1.25
C ARG A 745 36.80 3.04 1.45
N PRO A 746 37.20 2.68 2.68
CA PRO A 746 37.67 1.33 2.96
C PRO A 746 36.44 0.41 3.07
N GLY A 747 36.41 -0.69 2.31
CA GLY A 747 35.28 -1.62 2.27
C GLY A 747 34.51 -1.61 0.94
N ALA A 748 35.22 -1.97 -0.13
CA ALA A 748 34.65 -2.53 -1.35
C ALA A 748 35.51 -3.74 -1.75
N ASP A 749 35.44 -4.76 -0.90
CA ASP A 749 35.59 -6.20 -1.17
C ASP A 749 34.63 -6.89 -0.18
#